data_AF-A0A9D4C2R0-F1
#
_entry.id   AF-A0A9D4C2R0-F1
#
_cell.length_a   1.000
_cell.length_b   1.000
_cell.length_c   1.000
_cell.angle_alpha   90.00
_cell.angle_beta   90.00
_cell.angle_gamma   90.00
#
_symmetry.space_group_name_H-M   'P 1'
#
loop_
_entity.id
_entity.type
_entity.pdbx_description
1 polymer ?
#
loop_
_entity_poly.entity_id
_entity_poly.type
_entity_poly.pdbx_seq_one_letter_code
_entity_poly.pdbx_strand_id
1 'polypeptide(L)'
;MGCGASTETGPPPNDDRRTNNADYTGKKTQPVRDTSPPRIINPVLPPRVPTPPPPRDPTPPPPRDPTPPPRKPSPPPREHREPTPPPRNPTPPQSEWTPPPPSDPTPPPPSDPTPPIPSVPIPPTKAVEQKERQGSASAKNVENYRKTEFGIFECEPYEFRQHVDELDRIFSDPPRELPFTDYDFGPSVAIQGESVEWKRPGEVRAHPVLFSEGTTRYDIGQGSAGTCWFLSIIAMLAERKELFHRVVPLDAWDQEGGFFRCYFYRFGEWEEVYIDDVLPTVHGDQFWGAKSLDENEIWPALLEKAFARFHGNYNAVYGGQSGDAFLALTGGCSEYIDFDEALEADAASSAMAKARAVHERLRNACLHGECMLTTEVPQKHDKQRGLVGGHAYSLTDARTVQNRSGQDVYLVRIRNPWGNTEWTGPWCDGSREWSTIPEGAVQMASIDDGEFWMSLKDFITYFSGITVCSLIPDFDMDGRPDSLNFCTTLFGDWFGETAAGFENRIGNPRYLFHVSDEGMDSDGHVPIVLQIAQKLKHRKKNKASIRVDLYKVLGETHDGKPQAVMELLGDVTNVYKMEKQMSVRHKIEPGYYAIVPSTIDAGKEKEFIVRVYTPSPLREIRELGREYAMMESKQFEVPNGVDHKITFTETIFGSWRTGYNAGGQVSNRDTFASNPQVVFTVPNRGGKKMLVDLTLMQEHGGEQLAIGMRVFPIETGYILSEDESHLEYLYSKYENCMTSMNGEDGVFVMGSSAEMTFLLPPGRYNALLHTDGAGEEKAFSLVVRASCHIDLEPFHVQ
;
A
#
# COMPACT_ATOMS: atom_id res chain seq x y z
N MET A 1 -42.70 -17.65 35.54
CA MET A 1 -42.49 -18.11 36.93
C MET A 1 -41.08 -17.70 37.31
N GLY A 2 -40.75 -17.16 38.49
CA GLY A 2 -41.55 -16.83 39.68
C GLY A 2 -40.61 -16.77 40.91
N CYS A 3 -40.88 -15.88 41.88
CA CYS A 3 -40.01 -15.52 43.03
C CYS A 3 -38.73 -14.74 42.62
N GLY A 4 -38.24 -13.70 43.32
CA GLY A 4 -38.65 -13.04 44.58
C GLY A 4 -37.97 -13.64 45.84
N ALA A 5 -37.58 -12.91 46.90
CA ALA A 5 -37.61 -11.48 47.29
C ALA A 5 -36.77 -11.32 48.60
N SER A 6 -36.30 -10.17 49.14
CA SER A 6 -36.15 -8.74 48.75
C SER A 6 -35.33 -7.99 49.84
N THR A 7 -35.15 -6.66 49.74
CA THR A 7 -34.88 -5.67 50.86
C THR A 7 -33.54 -5.81 51.65
N GLU A 8 -32.94 -4.79 52.31
CA GLU A 8 -33.31 -3.38 52.61
C GLU A 8 -32.10 -2.43 52.89
N THR A 9 -32.36 -1.11 52.83
CA THR A 9 -31.74 0.13 53.44
C THR A 9 -30.37 0.18 54.18
N GLY A 10 -29.65 1.32 54.03
CA GLY A 10 -28.64 1.83 55.01
C GLY A 10 -27.64 2.92 54.50
N PRO A 11 -27.52 4.12 55.13
CA PRO A 11 -26.61 5.22 54.69
C PRO A 11 -25.39 5.51 55.63
N PRO A 12 -24.44 6.40 55.25
CA PRO A 12 -23.14 6.61 55.93
C PRO A 12 -23.01 7.90 56.79
N PRO A 13 -21.87 8.11 57.49
CA PRO A 13 -21.47 9.39 58.10
C PRO A 13 -20.20 10.05 57.49
N ASN A 14 -20.02 11.36 57.72
CA ASN A 14 -18.85 12.19 57.37
C ASN A 14 -17.86 12.35 58.55
N ASP A 15 -16.65 12.86 58.28
CA ASP A 15 -16.00 14.06 58.89
C ASP A 15 -14.44 13.97 58.88
N ASP A 16 -13.63 15.04 59.02
CA ASP A 16 -13.70 16.43 58.52
C ASP A 16 -12.33 17.16 58.76
N ARG A 17 -11.91 18.04 57.83
CA ARG A 17 -11.05 19.26 57.99
C ARG A 17 -9.58 19.27 58.49
N ARG A 18 -8.86 20.32 58.00
CA ARG A 18 -7.81 21.19 58.64
C ARG A 18 -6.31 20.78 58.66
N THR A 19 -5.30 21.66 58.49
CA THR A 19 -5.16 23.03 57.85
C THR A 19 -3.68 23.51 57.77
N ASN A 20 -3.37 24.39 56.80
CA ASN A 20 -2.44 25.56 56.80
C ASN A 20 -0.88 25.45 56.79
N ASN A 21 -0.30 26.01 55.71
CA ASN A 21 0.73 27.08 55.55
C ASN A 21 1.93 27.29 56.53
N ALA A 22 3.11 27.58 55.95
CA ALA A 22 3.87 28.85 56.16
C ALA A 22 5.05 29.04 55.16
N ASP A 23 5.35 30.30 54.75
CA ASP A 23 6.48 30.72 53.89
C ASP A 23 7.79 31.04 54.66
N TYR A 24 8.93 31.28 53.95
CA TYR A 24 9.64 32.60 53.90
C TYR A 24 11.05 32.62 53.23
N THR A 25 11.25 33.46 52.19
CA THR A 25 12.52 34.15 51.73
C THR A 25 13.81 33.36 51.40
N GLY A 26 14.77 33.84 50.58
CA GLY A 26 14.82 34.94 49.59
C GLY A 26 16.03 35.91 49.68
N LYS A 27 16.90 36.00 48.63
CA LYS A 27 17.63 37.20 48.06
C LYS A 27 18.96 36.93 47.29
N LYS A 28 19.00 37.39 46.02
CA LYS A 28 20.07 38.09 45.23
C LYS A 28 21.58 37.93 45.55
N THR A 29 22.41 37.59 44.54
CA THR A 29 23.30 38.51 43.75
C THR A 29 24.21 37.78 42.73
N GLN A 30 24.73 38.50 41.71
CA GLN A 30 25.76 38.09 40.72
C GLN A 30 27.13 38.78 41.06
N PRO A 31 28.25 38.74 40.28
CA PRO A 31 28.55 38.08 38.98
C PRO A 31 29.98 37.42 38.88
N VAL A 32 30.41 37.09 37.65
CA VAL A 32 31.79 37.08 37.05
C VAL A 32 32.11 35.80 36.22
N ARG A 33 32.95 35.98 35.20
CA ARG A 33 33.16 35.14 33.99
C ARG A 33 34.16 33.98 34.13
N ASP A 34 34.07 33.09 33.14
CA ASP A 34 35.17 32.55 32.30
C ASP A 34 35.71 31.12 32.54
N THR A 35 36.34 30.60 31.47
CA THR A 35 37.09 29.32 31.30
C THR A 35 36.31 28.00 31.13
N SER A 36 36.20 27.60 29.85
CA SER A 36 36.34 26.25 29.27
C SER A 36 35.49 25.04 29.79
N PRO A 37 34.96 24.19 28.88
CA PRO A 37 34.13 23.03 29.27
C PRO A 37 34.94 21.88 29.90
N PRO A 38 34.49 21.31 31.04
CA PRO A 38 35.07 20.10 31.61
C PRO A 38 34.65 18.84 30.82
N ARG A 39 35.51 17.81 30.83
CA ARG A 39 35.22 16.52 30.21
C ARG A 39 34.08 15.80 30.94
N ILE A 40 33.09 15.30 30.20
CA ILE A 40 32.10 14.37 30.74
C ILE A 40 32.79 13.05 31.10
N ILE A 41 32.54 12.57 32.32
CA ILE A 41 33.00 11.27 32.81
C ILE A 41 31.84 10.28 32.65
N ASN A 42 32.06 9.20 31.89
CA ASN A 42 31.06 8.14 31.77
C ASN A 42 30.83 7.44 33.12
N PRO A 43 29.59 7.20 33.54
CA PRO A 43 29.30 6.49 34.79
C PRO A 43 29.76 5.03 34.71
N VAL A 44 30.35 4.54 35.80
CA VAL A 44 30.89 3.18 35.90
C VAL A 44 29.76 2.17 36.14
N LEU A 45 29.62 1.21 35.24
CA LEU A 45 28.73 0.05 35.42
C LEU A 45 29.31 -0.93 36.47
N PRO A 46 28.46 -1.57 37.31
CA PRO A 46 28.90 -2.58 38.27
C PRO A 46 29.43 -3.85 37.57
N PRO A 47 30.31 -4.64 38.23
CA PRO A 47 30.98 -5.78 37.61
C PRO A 47 30.01 -6.92 37.27
N ARG A 48 30.16 -7.50 36.08
CA ARG A 48 29.42 -8.69 35.65
C ARG A 48 29.88 -9.93 36.44
N VAL A 49 28.92 -10.67 36.99
CA VAL A 49 29.13 -12.07 37.41
C VAL A 49 29.35 -12.92 36.15
N PRO A 50 30.33 -13.84 36.11
CA PRO A 50 30.56 -14.70 34.95
C PRO A 50 29.44 -15.74 34.81
N THR A 51 28.68 -15.68 33.71
CA THR A 51 27.79 -16.77 33.30
C THR A 51 28.60 -17.95 32.75
N PRO A 52 28.14 -19.20 32.97
CA PRO A 52 28.76 -20.37 32.34
C PRO A 52 28.57 -20.33 30.81
N PRO A 53 29.44 -20.98 30.03
CA PRO A 53 29.28 -21.08 28.58
C PRO A 53 28.00 -21.86 28.22
N PRO A 54 27.34 -21.54 27.09
CA PRO A 54 26.20 -22.32 26.61
C PRO A 54 26.63 -23.77 26.30
N PRO A 55 25.71 -24.74 26.40
CA PRO A 55 25.98 -26.10 25.93
C PRO A 55 26.28 -26.06 24.42
N ARG A 56 27.20 -26.93 23.98
CA ARG A 56 27.44 -27.12 22.54
C ARG A 56 26.25 -27.86 21.93
N ASP A 57 25.76 -27.38 20.80
CA ASP A 57 24.78 -28.13 20.01
C ASP A 57 25.32 -29.52 19.66
N PRO A 58 24.48 -30.57 19.76
CA PRO A 58 24.84 -31.89 19.25
C PRO A 58 24.90 -31.83 17.73
N THR A 59 26.05 -32.16 17.14
CA THR A 59 26.17 -32.38 15.69
C THR A 59 25.09 -33.34 15.21
N PRO A 60 24.37 -33.04 14.11
CA PRO A 60 23.32 -33.91 13.62
C PRO A 60 23.89 -35.29 13.27
N PRO A 61 23.15 -36.39 13.53
CA PRO A 61 23.55 -37.70 13.08
C PRO A 61 23.57 -37.76 11.54
N PRO A 62 24.41 -38.60 10.93
CA PRO A 62 24.33 -38.84 9.48
C PRO A 62 22.93 -39.37 9.11
N PRO A 63 22.46 -39.12 7.88
CA PRO A 63 21.16 -39.59 7.42
C PRO A 63 21.08 -41.12 7.55
N ARG A 64 19.96 -41.62 8.05
CA ARG A 64 19.66 -43.06 8.09
C ARG A 64 19.23 -43.52 6.71
N ASP A 65 19.68 -44.71 6.32
CA ASP A 65 19.11 -45.41 5.16
C ASP A 65 17.58 -45.50 5.27
N PRO A 66 16.84 -45.33 4.16
CA PRO A 66 15.38 -45.41 4.18
C PRO A 66 14.91 -46.82 4.51
N THR A 67 14.08 -46.94 5.54
CA THR A 67 13.40 -48.20 5.89
C THR A 67 12.59 -48.67 4.68
N PRO A 68 12.77 -49.92 4.18
CA PRO A 68 12.07 -50.37 2.99
C PRO A 68 10.55 -50.44 3.24
N PRO A 69 9.71 -50.10 2.23
CA PRO A 69 8.26 -50.04 2.40
C PRO A 69 7.66 -51.42 2.71
N PRO A 70 6.53 -51.47 3.45
CA PRO A 70 5.87 -52.73 3.77
C PRO A 70 5.40 -53.43 2.48
N ARG A 71 5.63 -54.75 2.41
CA ARG A 71 5.23 -55.56 1.25
C ARG A 71 3.71 -55.51 1.08
N LYS A 72 3.23 -55.08 -0.09
CA LYS A 72 1.82 -55.22 -0.50
C LYS A 72 1.40 -56.70 -0.44
N PRO A 73 0.19 -57.04 0.04
CA PRO A 73 -0.29 -58.43 0.04
C PRO A 73 -0.47 -58.94 -1.40
N SER A 74 -0.15 -60.22 -1.62
CA SER A 74 -0.28 -60.86 -2.93
C SER A 74 -1.74 -60.93 -3.40
N PRO A 75 -2.05 -60.65 -4.68
CA PRO A 75 -3.37 -60.88 -5.24
C PRO A 75 -3.67 -62.39 -5.37
N PRO A 76 -4.95 -62.80 -5.33
CA PRO A 76 -5.37 -64.18 -5.61
C PRO A 76 -5.12 -64.55 -7.10
N PRO A 77 -5.02 -65.86 -7.42
CA PRO A 77 -4.66 -66.32 -8.76
C PRO A 77 -5.73 -66.00 -9.83
N ARG A 78 -5.28 -65.73 -11.06
CA ARG A 78 -6.14 -65.54 -12.23
C ARG A 78 -6.62 -66.89 -12.78
N GLU A 79 -7.90 -66.96 -13.15
CA GLU A 79 -8.38 -68.01 -14.07
C GLU A 79 -8.09 -67.63 -15.53
N HIS A 80 -7.90 -68.64 -16.38
CA HIS A 80 -7.61 -68.46 -17.81
C HIS A 80 -8.90 -68.31 -18.64
N ARG A 81 -8.90 -67.38 -19.60
CA ARG A 81 -9.65 -67.49 -20.86
C ARG A 81 -8.79 -67.01 -22.03
N GLU A 82 -8.89 -67.73 -23.14
CA GLU A 82 -8.16 -67.49 -24.39
C GLU A 82 -8.91 -66.54 -25.36
N PRO A 83 -8.24 -66.00 -26.41
CA PRO A 83 -8.63 -64.74 -27.02
C PRO A 83 -9.59 -64.84 -28.21
N THR A 84 -10.24 -63.70 -28.51
CA THR A 84 -11.12 -63.50 -29.69
C THR A 84 -10.56 -62.37 -30.58
N PRO A 85 -10.50 -62.53 -31.92
CA PRO A 85 -9.93 -61.53 -32.82
C PRO A 85 -10.84 -60.31 -33.08
N PRO A 86 -10.29 -59.17 -33.56
CA PRO A 86 -11.02 -57.91 -33.70
C PRO A 86 -11.91 -57.83 -34.96
N PRO A 87 -13.08 -57.15 -34.89
CA PRO A 87 -13.91 -56.84 -36.06
C PRO A 87 -13.36 -55.63 -36.85
N ARG A 88 -13.76 -55.53 -38.13
CA ARG A 88 -13.44 -54.39 -39.03
C ARG A 88 -14.55 -53.34 -39.02
N ASN A 89 -14.19 -52.08 -39.32
CA ASN A 89 -15.14 -50.97 -39.48
C ASN A 89 -16.17 -51.22 -40.59
N PRO A 90 -17.45 -50.85 -40.39
CA PRO A 90 -18.43 -50.68 -41.47
C PRO A 90 -18.45 -49.25 -42.02
N THR A 91 -18.84 -49.08 -43.29
CA THR A 91 -19.03 -47.78 -43.95
C THR A 91 -20.46 -47.66 -44.49
N PRO A 92 -21.16 -46.57 -44.18
CA PRO A 92 -22.22 -46.04 -45.05
C PRO A 92 -22.13 -44.49 -45.15
N PRO A 93 -23.01 -43.78 -45.90
CA PRO A 93 -22.84 -43.57 -47.33
C PRO A 93 -22.79 -42.06 -47.72
N GLN A 94 -22.62 -41.78 -49.02
CA GLN A 94 -22.58 -40.42 -49.57
C GLN A 94 -23.97 -39.75 -49.59
N SER A 95 -23.99 -38.41 -49.54
CA SER A 95 -25.10 -37.56 -50.00
C SER A 95 -24.54 -36.34 -50.76
N GLU A 96 -25.34 -35.79 -51.67
CA GLU A 96 -24.85 -34.95 -52.78
C GLU A 96 -24.88 -33.44 -52.49
N TRP A 97 -24.01 -32.70 -53.19
CA TRP A 97 -23.89 -31.24 -53.14
C TRP A 97 -24.88 -30.58 -54.11
N THR A 98 -25.54 -29.49 -53.71
CA THR A 98 -26.41 -28.69 -54.62
C THR A 98 -26.15 -27.18 -54.46
N PRO A 99 -25.92 -26.43 -55.56
CA PRO A 99 -25.59 -24.99 -55.51
C PRO A 99 -26.79 -24.06 -55.79
N PRO A 100 -26.77 -22.81 -55.27
CA PRO A 100 -27.66 -21.73 -55.71
C PRO A 100 -27.19 -21.03 -57.02
N PRO A 101 -28.04 -20.21 -57.68
CA PRO A 101 -27.89 -19.87 -59.11
C PRO A 101 -27.19 -18.51 -59.42
N PRO A 102 -26.81 -18.26 -60.70
CA PRO A 102 -26.14 -17.03 -61.16
C PRO A 102 -27.10 -15.90 -61.62
N SER A 103 -26.57 -14.68 -61.71
CA SER A 103 -27.19 -13.53 -62.40
C SER A 103 -26.12 -12.58 -62.99
N ASP A 104 -26.53 -11.75 -63.96
CA ASP A 104 -25.67 -11.16 -65.02
C ASP A 104 -25.10 -9.74 -64.71
N PRO A 105 -24.14 -9.22 -65.51
CA PRO A 105 -23.28 -8.07 -65.15
C PRO A 105 -23.78 -6.68 -65.63
N THR A 106 -23.08 -5.62 -65.18
CA THR A 106 -23.13 -4.26 -65.75
C THR A 106 -21.75 -3.55 -65.63
N PRO A 107 -21.44 -2.52 -66.46
CA PRO A 107 -20.05 -2.16 -66.81
C PRO A 107 -19.40 -1.00 -66.00
N PRO A 108 -18.05 -0.83 -66.08
CA PRO A 108 -17.29 0.18 -65.33
C PRO A 108 -17.02 1.51 -66.09
N PRO A 109 -16.89 2.64 -65.37
CA PRO A 109 -16.17 3.87 -65.76
C PRO A 109 -14.75 3.93 -65.09
N PRO A 110 -13.84 4.90 -65.42
CA PRO A 110 -12.47 4.54 -65.85
C PRO A 110 -11.30 4.87 -64.88
N SER A 111 -10.09 4.50 -65.30
CA SER A 111 -8.78 4.90 -64.75
C SER A 111 -8.53 6.43 -64.88
N ASP A 112 -7.53 7.08 -64.27
CA ASP A 112 -6.14 6.73 -63.86
C ASP A 112 -5.66 7.81 -62.83
N PRO A 113 -4.37 7.92 -62.36
CA PRO A 113 -3.20 7.03 -62.46
C PRO A 113 -2.49 6.73 -61.10
N THR A 114 -1.45 5.89 -61.13
CA THR A 114 -0.62 5.52 -59.96
C THR A 114 0.72 6.31 -59.87
N PRO A 115 1.06 6.90 -58.71
CA PRO A 115 2.44 7.29 -58.34
C PRO A 115 3.12 6.26 -57.39
N PRO A 116 4.46 6.28 -57.24
CA PRO A 116 5.25 5.09 -56.91
C PRO A 116 5.41 4.72 -55.42
N ILE A 117 5.84 3.48 -55.20
CA ILE A 117 6.16 2.85 -53.90
C ILE A 117 7.33 3.59 -53.20
N PRO A 118 7.16 4.07 -51.96
CA PRO A 118 8.25 4.52 -51.11
C PRO A 118 8.90 3.33 -50.38
N SER A 119 10.24 3.31 -50.31
CA SER A 119 11.01 2.38 -49.48
C SER A 119 10.85 2.65 -47.99
N VAL A 120 10.82 1.60 -47.16
CA VAL A 120 10.75 1.69 -45.69
C VAL A 120 11.97 2.47 -45.13
N PRO A 121 11.77 3.60 -44.42
CA PRO A 121 12.83 4.29 -43.70
C PRO A 121 13.07 3.61 -42.34
N ILE A 122 14.34 3.37 -42.00
CA ILE A 122 14.76 2.98 -40.66
C ILE A 122 14.51 4.19 -39.72
N PRO A 123 13.89 4.02 -38.53
CA PRO A 123 13.72 5.12 -37.59
C PRO A 123 15.09 5.59 -37.06
N PRO A 124 15.42 6.90 -37.13
CA PRO A 124 16.71 7.39 -36.69
C PRO A 124 16.79 7.50 -35.16
N THR A 125 17.96 7.17 -34.61
CA THR A 125 18.34 7.53 -33.24
C THR A 125 18.22 9.04 -33.07
N LYS A 126 17.35 9.49 -32.16
CA LYS A 126 17.23 10.91 -31.82
C LYS A 126 18.19 11.28 -30.70
N ALA A 127 19.09 12.21 -30.99
CA ALA A 127 19.91 12.87 -29.98
C ALA A 127 19.06 13.80 -29.10
N VAL A 128 19.61 14.15 -27.92
CA VAL A 128 18.99 15.08 -26.97
C VAL A 128 18.98 16.50 -27.55
N GLU A 129 17.79 17.08 -27.70
CA GLU A 129 17.61 18.53 -27.78
C GLU A 129 16.84 19.00 -26.53
N GLN A 130 17.51 19.73 -25.64
CA GLN A 130 16.83 20.46 -24.57
C GLN A 130 15.95 21.55 -25.18
N LYS A 131 14.71 21.66 -24.70
CA LYS A 131 13.79 22.72 -25.14
C LYS A 131 12.89 23.17 -24.00
N GLU A 132 13.17 24.37 -23.51
CA GLU A 132 12.40 25.03 -22.45
C GLU A 132 10.91 25.11 -22.83
N ARG A 133 10.03 24.82 -21.87
CA ARG A 133 8.57 24.94 -22.03
C ARG A 133 7.94 25.53 -20.78
N GLN A 134 7.80 26.85 -20.76
CA GLN A 134 6.74 27.51 -20.00
C GLN A 134 5.43 27.44 -20.81
N GLY A 135 4.29 27.21 -20.16
CA GLY A 135 2.97 27.43 -20.79
C GLY A 135 1.84 26.53 -20.35
N SER A 136 1.04 27.02 -19.39
CA SER A 136 -0.40 26.74 -19.17
C SER A 136 -0.90 25.29 -19.30
N ALA A 137 -1.14 24.64 -18.16
CA ALA A 137 -1.98 23.45 -18.06
C ALA A 137 -3.40 23.87 -17.61
N SER A 138 -4.42 23.63 -18.44
CA SER A 138 -5.83 23.74 -18.06
C SER A 138 -6.71 22.93 -19.02
N ALA A 139 -7.73 22.24 -18.49
CA ALA A 139 -8.83 21.61 -19.22
C ALA A 139 -8.48 20.58 -20.34
N LYS A 140 -7.73 19.50 -20.02
CA LYS A 140 -7.55 18.34 -20.94
C LYS A 140 -7.65 16.92 -20.33
N ASN A 141 -7.88 16.79 -19.03
CA ASN A 141 -7.44 15.62 -18.25
C ASN A 141 -8.19 14.29 -18.51
N VAL A 142 -9.31 14.29 -19.26
CA VAL A 142 -10.04 13.05 -19.62
C VAL A 142 -9.50 12.39 -20.89
N GLU A 143 -8.87 13.14 -21.80
CA GLU A 143 -8.37 12.61 -23.08
C GLU A 143 -7.13 11.71 -22.93
N ASN A 144 -6.45 11.77 -21.78
CA ASN A 144 -5.15 11.12 -21.55
C ASN A 144 -5.24 9.66 -21.04
N TYR A 145 -6.43 9.15 -20.71
CA TYR A 145 -6.62 7.80 -20.18
C TYR A 145 -6.99 6.79 -21.27
N ARG A 146 -6.18 5.74 -21.42
CA ARG A 146 -6.40 4.63 -22.35
C ARG A 146 -6.94 3.42 -21.59
N LYS A 147 -8.03 2.82 -22.10
CA LYS A 147 -8.51 1.52 -21.62
C LYS A 147 -7.58 0.39 -22.08
N THR A 148 -7.14 -0.43 -21.12
CA THR A 148 -6.34 -1.64 -21.31
C THR A 148 -7.23 -2.83 -21.69
N GLU A 149 -6.61 -3.96 -22.04
CA GLU A 149 -7.32 -5.22 -22.31
C GLU A 149 -8.05 -5.75 -21.05
N PHE A 150 -7.44 -5.59 -19.86
CA PHE A 150 -8.03 -5.91 -18.56
C PHE A 150 -8.94 -4.81 -18.00
N GLY A 151 -9.52 -3.98 -18.87
CA GLY A 151 -10.55 -3.01 -18.52
C GLY A 151 -10.10 -1.75 -17.74
N ILE A 152 -8.91 -1.75 -17.14
CA ILE A 152 -8.31 -0.60 -16.43
C ILE A 152 -8.13 0.58 -17.39
N PHE A 153 -8.45 1.80 -16.95
CA PHE A 153 -8.07 3.04 -17.62
C PHE A 153 -6.73 3.53 -17.06
N GLU A 154 -5.65 3.40 -17.82
CA GLU A 154 -4.32 3.92 -17.43
C GLU A 154 -4.02 5.22 -18.20
N CYS A 155 -3.48 6.24 -17.53
CA CYS A 155 -3.00 7.45 -18.21
C CYS A 155 -1.59 7.28 -18.79
N GLU A 156 -1.20 8.15 -19.72
CA GLU A 156 0.24 8.37 -19.98
C GLU A 156 0.94 8.75 -18.65
N PRO A 157 2.07 8.09 -18.27
CA PRO A 157 2.68 8.35 -16.98
C PRO A 157 3.24 9.77 -16.84
N TYR A 158 3.12 10.33 -15.64
CA TYR A 158 3.75 11.60 -15.28
C TYR A 158 5.20 11.35 -14.90
N GLU A 159 6.12 12.00 -15.60
CA GLU A 159 7.55 11.91 -15.35
C GLU A 159 8.04 13.12 -14.55
N PHE A 160 8.36 12.90 -13.28
CA PHE A 160 8.99 13.89 -12.41
C PHE A 160 10.43 13.55 -12.04
N ARG A 161 11.00 12.42 -12.52
CA ARG A 161 12.40 12.08 -12.22
C ARG A 161 13.35 13.12 -12.80
N GLN A 162 14.16 13.72 -11.94
CA GLN A 162 15.23 14.62 -12.35
C GLN A 162 16.53 13.83 -12.59
N HIS A 163 16.75 12.74 -11.87
CA HIS A 163 17.94 11.89 -11.94
C HIS A 163 17.54 10.46 -12.32
N VAL A 164 17.59 10.16 -13.62
CA VAL A 164 17.34 8.81 -14.15
C VAL A 164 18.67 8.09 -14.32
N ASP A 165 18.85 6.95 -13.66
CA ASP A 165 19.91 5.99 -14.02
C ASP A 165 19.60 5.44 -15.43
N GLU A 166 20.25 6.00 -16.48
CA GLU A 166 20.10 5.57 -17.88
C GLU A 166 20.51 4.10 -18.11
N LEU A 167 21.21 3.49 -17.15
CA LEU A 167 21.74 2.14 -17.20
C LEU A 167 21.00 1.20 -16.24
N ASP A 168 20.02 0.47 -16.80
CA ASP A 168 19.72 -0.93 -16.45
C ASP A 168 19.00 -1.69 -17.59
N ARG A 169 19.11 -1.23 -18.85
CA ARG A 169 18.55 -1.92 -20.03
C ARG A 169 19.39 -3.16 -20.44
N ILE A 170 19.50 -4.11 -19.52
CA ILE A 170 19.97 -5.47 -19.78
C ILE A 170 18.80 -6.25 -20.39
N PHE A 171 18.41 -5.89 -21.61
CA PHE A 171 17.58 -6.77 -22.41
C PHE A 171 18.35 -8.06 -22.66
N SER A 172 17.70 -9.22 -22.47
CA SER A 172 18.27 -10.48 -22.93
C SER A 172 18.34 -10.42 -24.45
N ASP A 173 19.55 -10.44 -25.01
CA ASP A 173 19.77 -10.44 -26.46
C ASP A 173 19.05 -11.67 -27.08
N PRO A 174 18.28 -11.53 -28.17
CA PRO A 174 17.53 -12.65 -28.74
C PRO A 174 18.49 -13.74 -29.23
N PRO A 175 18.14 -15.04 -29.11
CA PRO A 175 19.02 -16.16 -29.44
C PRO A 175 19.70 -16.04 -30.81
N ARG A 176 21.04 -16.07 -30.80
CA ARG A 176 21.89 -15.97 -32.01
C ARG A 176 22.52 -17.29 -32.45
N GLU A 177 22.46 -18.30 -31.59
CA GLU A 177 23.01 -19.64 -31.79
C GLU A 177 21.92 -20.67 -31.50
N LEU A 178 21.88 -21.76 -32.26
CA LEU A 178 20.87 -22.83 -32.13
C LEU A 178 21.59 -24.21 -32.10
N PRO A 179 21.33 -25.07 -31.09
CA PRO A 179 20.50 -24.81 -29.91
C PRO A 179 21.15 -23.80 -28.96
N PHE A 180 20.35 -22.87 -28.45
CA PHE A 180 20.78 -21.73 -27.64
C PHE A 180 21.39 -22.16 -26.30
N THR A 181 22.36 -21.39 -25.81
CA THR A 181 22.97 -21.54 -24.48
C THR A 181 23.15 -20.15 -23.87
N ASP A 182 22.57 -19.91 -22.69
CA ASP A 182 22.66 -18.65 -21.94
C ASP A 182 23.96 -18.65 -21.14
N TYR A 183 25.07 -18.32 -21.81
CA TYR A 183 26.40 -18.30 -21.20
C TYR A 183 26.51 -17.34 -19.99
N ASP A 184 25.71 -16.27 -19.96
CA ASP A 184 25.62 -15.33 -18.82
C ASP A 184 24.91 -15.96 -17.61
N PHE A 185 24.11 -17.01 -17.80
CA PHE A 185 23.38 -17.74 -16.77
C PHE A 185 23.76 -19.22 -16.68
N GLY A 186 24.99 -19.56 -17.10
CA GLY A 186 25.52 -20.92 -17.00
C GLY A 186 25.51 -21.46 -15.55
N PRO A 187 25.67 -22.79 -15.36
CA PRO A 187 25.48 -23.49 -14.08
C PRO A 187 26.04 -22.79 -12.84
N SER A 188 27.29 -22.31 -12.90
CA SER A 188 28.00 -21.64 -11.79
C SER A 188 27.48 -20.23 -11.44
N VAL A 189 26.73 -19.60 -12.34
CA VAL A 189 26.00 -18.34 -12.07
C VAL A 189 24.65 -18.68 -11.45
N ALA A 190 23.89 -19.56 -12.11
CA ALA A 190 22.51 -19.88 -11.75
C ALA A 190 22.36 -20.53 -10.36
N ILE A 191 23.21 -21.51 -10.03
CA ILE A 191 23.20 -22.22 -8.74
C ILE A 191 24.64 -22.34 -8.21
N GLN A 192 24.90 -21.76 -7.03
CA GLN A 192 26.22 -21.73 -6.41
C GLN A 192 26.30 -22.73 -5.25
N GLY A 193 27.25 -23.66 -5.33
CA GLY A 193 27.60 -24.57 -4.23
C GLY A 193 26.86 -25.92 -4.21
N GLU A 194 25.81 -26.09 -4.99
CA GLU A 194 25.07 -27.36 -5.12
C GLU A 194 25.68 -28.28 -6.19
N SER A 195 25.60 -29.60 -5.95
CA SER A 195 26.06 -30.64 -6.89
C SER A 195 24.92 -31.15 -7.78
N VAL A 196 24.40 -30.29 -8.66
CA VAL A 196 23.33 -30.60 -9.62
C VAL A 196 23.87 -30.82 -11.04
N GLU A 197 23.26 -31.75 -11.78
CA GLU A 197 23.51 -31.95 -13.21
C GLU A 197 22.60 -31.01 -14.03
N TRP A 198 23.03 -30.61 -15.23
CA TRP A 198 22.27 -29.67 -16.07
C TRP A 198 21.97 -30.32 -17.42
N LYS A 199 20.67 -30.44 -17.77
CA LYS A 199 20.18 -31.24 -18.91
C LYS A 199 18.96 -30.59 -19.56
N ARG A 200 18.82 -30.70 -20.88
CA ARG A 200 17.62 -30.29 -21.63
C ARG A 200 16.46 -31.26 -21.38
N PRO A 201 15.19 -30.86 -21.58
CA PRO A 201 14.05 -31.72 -21.26
C PRO A 201 14.04 -33.04 -22.06
N GLY A 202 14.50 -33.01 -23.31
CA GLY A 202 14.63 -34.20 -24.16
C GLY A 202 15.73 -35.19 -23.77
N GLU A 203 16.62 -34.84 -22.84
CA GLU A 203 17.59 -35.76 -22.23
C GLU A 203 17.00 -36.48 -20.99
N VAL A 204 15.88 -35.98 -20.47
CA VAL A 204 15.28 -36.32 -19.17
C VAL A 204 13.88 -36.94 -19.33
N ARG A 205 13.18 -36.62 -20.42
CA ARG A 205 11.82 -37.09 -20.77
C ARG A 205 11.76 -37.52 -22.23
N ALA A 206 10.93 -38.52 -22.52
CA ALA A 206 10.78 -39.04 -23.88
C ALA A 206 9.99 -38.09 -24.80
N HIS A 207 8.96 -37.44 -24.26
CA HIS A 207 8.04 -36.57 -24.99
C HIS A 207 7.74 -35.29 -24.20
N PRO A 208 8.76 -34.47 -23.86
CA PRO A 208 8.54 -33.22 -23.13
C PRO A 208 7.66 -32.26 -23.93
N VAL A 209 6.77 -31.56 -23.25
CA VAL A 209 5.84 -30.58 -23.82
C VAL A 209 5.85 -29.30 -22.97
N LEU A 210 5.53 -28.16 -23.58
CA LEU A 210 5.35 -26.95 -22.79
C LEU A 210 4.10 -27.05 -21.90
N PHE A 211 3.01 -27.53 -22.48
CA PHE A 211 1.69 -27.73 -21.87
C PHE A 211 1.15 -29.08 -22.32
N SER A 212 0.56 -29.91 -21.42
CA SER A 212 0.00 -31.21 -21.83
C SER A 212 -1.50 -31.16 -22.13
N GLU A 213 -2.33 -30.73 -21.18
CA GLU A 213 -3.78 -30.48 -21.39
C GLU A 213 -4.21 -29.01 -21.16
N GLY A 214 -3.24 -28.09 -21.03
CA GLY A 214 -3.47 -26.66 -20.90
C GLY A 214 -2.63 -26.06 -19.78
N THR A 215 -3.28 -25.33 -18.87
CA THR A 215 -2.66 -24.76 -17.67
C THR A 215 -3.63 -24.83 -16.50
N THR A 216 -3.20 -25.33 -15.36
CA THR A 216 -3.99 -25.50 -14.13
C THR A 216 -3.15 -25.21 -12.88
N ARG A 217 -3.80 -25.01 -11.72
CA ARG A 217 -3.09 -24.89 -10.44
C ARG A 217 -2.35 -26.17 -10.03
N TYR A 218 -2.78 -27.33 -10.53
CA TYR A 218 -2.24 -28.64 -10.16
C TYR A 218 -0.92 -28.96 -10.87
N ASP A 219 -0.60 -28.24 -11.96
CA ASP A 219 0.65 -28.32 -12.73
C ASP A 219 1.88 -27.82 -11.95
N ILE A 220 1.73 -27.50 -10.66
CA ILE A 220 2.77 -26.91 -9.82
C ILE A 220 2.87 -27.69 -8.50
N GLY A 221 4.02 -28.34 -8.34
CA GLY A 221 4.60 -28.74 -7.07
C GLY A 221 5.99 -28.09 -6.89
N GLN A 222 6.28 -27.59 -5.69
CA GLN A 222 7.60 -27.08 -5.35
C GLN A 222 8.67 -28.19 -5.38
N GLY A 223 9.86 -27.85 -5.90
CA GLY A 223 11.06 -28.69 -5.82
C GLY A 223 11.94 -28.37 -4.60
N SER A 224 13.26 -28.42 -4.80
CA SER A 224 14.26 -28.04 -3.79
C SER A 224 14.45 -26.52 -3.69
N ALA A 225 13.98 -25.76 -4.69
CA ALA A 225 14.10 -24.30 -4.72
C ALA A 225 13.16 -23.62 -3.69
N GLY A 226 13.66 -22.61 -2.96
CA GLY A 226 12.92 -21.87 -1.93
C GLY A 226 11.94 -20.81 -2.47
N THR A 227 11.09 -21.19 -3.41
CA THR A 227 10.33 -20.31 -4.32
C THR A 227 8.81 -20.30 -4.10
N CYS A 228 8.30 -20.91 -3.02
CA CYS A 228 6.86 -21.02 -2.71
C CYS A 228 6.03 -19.74 -2.92
N TRP A 229 6.56 -18.57 -2.55
CA TRP A 229 5.97 -17.24 -2.72
C TRP A 229 5.71 -16.82 -4.18
N PHE A 230 6.47 -17.38 -5.12
CA PHE A 230 6.28 -17.23 -6.57
C PHE A 230 5.37 -18.35 -7.11
N LEU A 231 5.56 -19.58 -6.64
CA LEU A 231 4.79 -20.76 -7.06
C LEU A 231 3.30 -20.67 -6.70
N SER A 232 2.96 -20.06 -5.55
CA SER A 232 1.58 -19.78 -5.14
C SER A 232 0.86 -18.82 -6.11
N ILE A 233 1.56 -17.80 -6.61
CA ILE A 233 1.03 -16.84 -7.58
C ILE A 233 0.92 -17.47 -8.97
N ILE A 234 1.95 -18.17 -9.48
CA ILE A 234 1.83 -18.80 -10.80
C ILE A 234 0.77 -19.91 -10.84
N ALA A 235 0.44 -20.54 -9.70
CA ALA A 235 -0.68 -21.48 -9.61
C ALA A 235 -2.04 -20.82 -9.79
N MET A 236 -2.22 -19.59 -9.31
CA MET A 236 -3.45 -18.81 -9.55
C MET A 236 -3.44 -18.19 -10.95
N LEU A 237 -2.28 -17.79 -11.46
CA LEU A 237 -2.09 -17.25 -12.81
C LEU A 237 -2.40 -18.30 -13.90
N ALA A 238 -1.99 -19.56 -13.72
CA ALA A 238 -2.21 -20.65 -14.67
C ALA A 238 -3.68 -20.83 -15.05
N GLU A 239 -4.60 -20.55 -14.13
CA GLU A 239 -6.05 -20.62 -14.36
C GLU A 239 -6.63 -19.40 -15.11
N ARG A 240 -5.83 -18.36 -15.33
CA ARG A 240 -6.24 -17.07 -15.93
C ARG A 240 -5.50 -16.87 -17.25
N LYS A 241 -5.91 -17.65 -18.25
CA LYS A 241 -5.22 -17.80 -19.55
C LYS A 241 -4.76 -16.49 -20.19
N GLU A 242 -5.54 -15.42 -20.13
CA GLU A 242 -5.17 -14.11 -20.69
C GLU A 242 -3.99 -13.46 -19.95
N LEU A 243 -4.00 -13.48 -18.61
CA LEU A 243 -2.88 -13.02 -17.78
C LEU A 243 -1.68 -13.96 -17.88
N PHE A 244 -1.92 -15.27 -17.95
CA PHE A 244 -0.87 -16.26 -18.13
C PHE A 244 -0.14 -16.07 -19.46
N HIS A 245 -0.86 -15.91 -20.58
CA HIS A 245 -0.25 -15.75 -21.90
C HIS A 245 0.42 -14.39 -22.11
N ARG A 246 0.14 -13.39 -21.26
CA ARG A 246 0.93 -12.15 -21.17
C ARG A 246 2.34 -12.41 -20.61
N VAL A 247 2.51 -13.40 -19.74
CA VAL A 247 3.80 -13.83 -19.17
C VAL A 247 4.46 -14.89 -20.05
N VAL A 248 3.71 -15.94 -20.42
CA VAL A 248 4.18 -17.12 -21.18
C VAL A 248 3.37 -17.26 -22.47
N PRO A 249 3.84 -16.69 -23.60
CA PRO A 249 3.23 -16.84 -24.91
C PRO A 249 2.99 -18.30 -25.33
N LEU A 250 2.09 -18.52 -26.30
CA LEU A 250 1.86 -19.85 -26.86
C LEU A 250 3.08 -20.41 -27.63
N ASP A 251 3.96 -19.52 -28.09
CA ASP A 251 5.25 -19.79 -28.72
C ASP A 251 6.44 -19.53 -27.77
N ALA A 252 6.23 -19.69 -26.46
CA ALA A 252 7.25 -19.40 -25.45
C ALA A 252 8.45 -20.37 -25.43
N TRP A 253 8.32 -21.60 -25.93
CA TRP A 253 9.42 -22.59 -25.96
C TRP A 253 9.65 -23.10 -27.38
N ASP A 254 10.90 -22.99 -27.85
CA ASP A 254 11.38 -23.68 -29.04
C ASP A 254 12.32 -24.81 -28.59
N GLN A 255 11.87 -26.06 -28.78
CA GLN A 255 12.63 -27.26 -28.43
C GLN A 255 13.75 -27.57 -29.44
N GLU A 256 13.63 -27.15 -30.70
CA GLU A 256 14.70 -27.33 -31.70
C GLU A 256 15.77 -26.23 -31.55
N GLY A 257 15.33 -24.99 -31.32
CA GLY A 257 16.17 -23.87 -30.97
C GLY A 257 16.72 -23.89 -29.54
N GLY A 258 16.16 -24.72 -28.65
CA GLY A 258 16.64 -24.93 -27.28
C GLY A 258 16.52 -23.72 -26.36
N PHE A 259 15.52 -22.86 -26.56
CA PHE A 259 15.31 -21.63 -25.78
C PHE A 259 13.86 -21.43 -25.31
N PHE A 260 13.70 -20.74 -24.20
CA PHE A 260 12.41 -20.29 -23.67
C PHE A 260 12.41 -18.76 -23.49
N ARG A 261 11.26 -18.12 -23.77
CA ARG A 261 11.02 -16.68 -23.63
C ARG A 261 9.77 -16.40 -22.80
N CYS A 262 9.85 -15.41 -21.92
CA CYS A 262 8.71 -14.92 -21.13
C CYS A 262 8.84 -13.42 -20.82
N TYR A 263 7.77 -12.81 -20.32
CA TYR A 263 7.77 -11.40 -19.93
C TYR A 263 7.58 -11.21 -18.42
N PHE A 264 8.34 -10.30 -17.82
CA PHE A 264 8.16 -9.87 -16.44
C PHE A 264 8.09 -8.34 -16.34
N TYR A 265 7.26 -7.83 -15.44
CA TYR A 265 7.12 -6.40 -15.19
C TYR A 265 8.19 -5.89 -14.22
N ARG A 266 8.97 -4.88 -14.65
CA ARG A 266 9.92 -4.14 -13.81
C ARG A 266 9.65 -2.64 -13.90
N PHE A 267 9.20 -2.07 -12.79
CA PHE A 267 9.27 -0.62 -12.54
C PHE A 267 8.67 0.24 -13.67
N GLY A 268 7.48 -0.13 -14.15
CA GLY A 268 6.78 0.57 -15.24
C GLY A 268 6.86 -0.13 -16.60
N GLU A 269 7.96 -0.81 -16.91
CA GLU A 269 8.19 -1.48 -18.20
C GLU A 269 7.96 -3.01 -18.10
N TRP A 270 7.66 -3.64 -19.23
CA TRP A 270 7.65 -5.11 -19.38
C TRP A 270 8.95 -5.54 -20.08
N GLU A 271 9.73 -6.37 -19.40
CA GLU A 271 11.00 -6.91 -19.90
C GLU A 271 10.78 -8.31 -20.49
N GLU A 272 11.25 -8.53 -21.72
CA GLU A 272 11.37 -9.87 -22.29
C GLU A 272 12.65 -10.55 -21.77
N VAL A 273 12.52 -11.77 -21.29
CA VAL A 273 13.61 -12.59 -20.75
C VAL A 273 13.72 -13.86 -21.58
N TYR A 274 14.91 -14.07 -22.15
CA TYR A 274 15.31 -15.31 -22.81
C TYR A 274 16.22 -16.13 -21.89
N ILE A 275 16.05 -17.45 -21.92
CA ILE A 275 16.93 -18.46 -21.32
C ILE A 275 17.08 -19.65 -22.29
N ASP A 276 18.15 -20.44 -22.15
CA ASP A 276 18.15 -21.80 -22.71
C ASP A 276 17.24 -22.74 -21.89
N ASP A 277 16.85 -23.87 -22.47
CA ASP A 277 16.02 -24.87 -21.80
C ASP A 277 16.79 -25.91 -20.95
N VAL A 278 18.10 -25.72 -20.72
CA VAL A 278 18.91 -26.61 -19.88
C VAL A 278 18.51 -26.42 -18.41
N LEU A 279 17.89 -27.41 -17.79
CA LEU A 279 17.36 -27.35 -16.43
C LEU A 279 18.26 -28.06 -15.42
N PRO A 280 18.29 -27.61 -14.14
CA PRO A 280 18.99 -28.29 -13.07
C PRO A 280 18.25 -29.58 -12.67
N THR A 281 19.01 -30.65 -12.51
CA THR A 281 18.52 -32.01 -12.23
C THR A 281 19.29 -32.67 -11.08
N VAL A 282 18.59 -33.54 -10.37
CA VAL A 282 19.09 -34.38 -9.28
C VAL A 282 18.70 -35.84 -9.51
N HIS A 283 19.43 -36.75 -8.87
CA HIS A 283 19.25 -38.21 -8.94
C HIS A 283 19.34 -38.84 -10.35
N GLY A 284 19.63 -38.05 -11.38
CA GLY A 284 19.86 -38.45 -12.76
C GLY A 284 18.78 -37.92 -13.71
N ASP A 285 17.51 -37.94 -13.30
CA ASP A 285 16.33 -37.72 -14.15
C ASP A 285 15.19 -36.93 -13.49
N GLN A 286 15.40 -36.34 -12.30
CA GLN A 286 14.41 -35.49 -11.64
C GLN A 286 14.82 -34.01 -11.72
N PHE A 287 13.93 -33.11 -12.16
CA PHE A 287 14.16 -31.67 -12.06
C PHE A 287 14.27 -31.23 -10.59
N TRP A 288 15.22 -30.33 -10.33
CA TRP A 288 15.53 -29.81 -8.99
C TRP A 288 14.63 -28.64 -8.57
N GLY A 289 14.19 -27.84 -9.53
CA GLY A 289 13.27 -26.72 -9.34
C GLY A 289 11.79 -27.12 -9.34
N ALA A 290 10.92 -26.17 -9.65
CA ALA A 290 9.49 -26.40 -9.85
C ALA A 290 9.19 -27.50 -10.89
N LYS A 291 8.06 -28.19 -10.74
CA LYS A 291 7.64 -29.33 -11.58
C LYS A 291 6.11 -29.44 -11.67
N SER A 292 5.61 -30.08 -12.73
CA SER A 292 4.21 -30.50 -12.85
C SER A 292 3.97 -31.90 -12.26
N LEU A 293 2.69 -32.26 -12.14
CA LEU A 293 2.23 -33.63 -11.87
C LEU A 293 2.33 -34.52 -13.13
N ASP A 294 2.24 -33.92 -14.33
CA ASP A 294 2.70 -34.58 -15.56
C ASP A 294 4.22 -34.40 -15.66
N GLU A 295 4.96 -35.50 -15.56
CA GLU A 295 6.42 -35.47 -15.62
C GLU A 295 6.96 -34.96 -16.97
N ASN A 296 6.13 -34.91 -18.03
CA ASN A 296 6.51 -34.40 -19.35
C ASN A 296 6.28 -32.89 -19.50
N GLU A 297 5.59 -32.24 -18.58
CA GLU A 297 5.22 -30.83 -18.68
C GLU A 297 6.27 -29.92 -18.01
N ILE A 298 6.84 -29.01 -18.80
CA ILE A 298 8.11 -28.35 -18.45
C ILE A 298 7.94 -26.85 -18.13
N TRP A 299 6.79 -26.23 -18.43
CA TRP A 299 6.58 -24.79 -18.22
C TRP A 299 6.89 -24.26 -16.81
N PRO A 300 6.60 -24.97 -15.69
CA PRO A 300 6.87 -24.44 -14.35
C PRO A 300 8.37 -24.31 -14.08
N ALA A 301 9.16 -25.27 -14.57
CA ALA A 301 10.61 -25.30 -14.40
C ALA A 301 11.30 -24.21 -15.23
N LEU A 302 10.84 -24.00 -16.48
CA LEU A 302 11.35 -22.96 -17.37
C LEU A 302 11.01 -21.56 -16.84
N LEU A 303 9.76 -21.34 -16.40
CA LEU A 303 9.34 -20.06 -15.85
C LEU A 303 10.05 -19.72 -14.52
N GLU A 304 10.28 -20.72 -13.65
CA GLU A 304 11.10 -20.53 -12.45
C GLU A 304 12.56 -20.20 -12.80
N LYS A 305 13.16 -20.88 -13.78
CA LYS A 305 14.51 -20.57 -14.27
C LYS A 305 14.59 -19.15 -14.84
N ALA A 306 13.59 -18.72 -15.62
CA ALA A 306 13.54 -17.38 -16.18
C ALA A 306 13.35 -16.31 -15.08
N PHE A 307 12.56 -16.59 -14.04
CA PHE A 307 12.45 -15.70 -12.88
C PHE A 307 13.74 -15.62 -12.06
N ALA A 308 14.46 -16.75 -11.94
CA ALA A 308 15.81 -16.78 -11.36
C ALA A 308 16.81 -15.97 -12.21
N ARG A 309 16.74 -16.03 -13.55
CA ARG A 309 17.53 -15.22 -14.50
C ARG A 309 17.24 -13.72 -14.36
N PHE A 310 15.96 -13.33 -14.37
CA PHE A 310 15.47 -11.95 -14.19
C PHE A 310 15.95 -11.29 -12.89
N HIS A 311 16.21 -12.11 -11.86
CA HIS A 311 16.75 -11.68 -10.56
C HIS A 311 18.24 -12.05 -10.32
N GLY A 312 18.89 -12.72 -11.27
CA GLY A 312 20.34 -12.97 -11.33
C GLY A 312 20.86 -14.31 -10.81
N ASN A 313 20.06 -15.15 -10.12
CA ASN A 313 20.33 -16.57 -9.76
C ASN A 313 19.21 -17.15 -8.88
N TYR A 314 19.21 -18.48 -8.68
CA TYR A 314 18.21 -19.16 -7.84
C TYR A 314 18.27 -18.71 -6.36
N ASN A 315 19.46 -18.51 -5.79
CA ASN A 315 19.61 -17.96 -4.44
C ASN A 315 19.05 -16.52 -4.34
N ALA A 316 19.05 -15.75 -5.43
CA ALA A 316 18.38 -14.45 -5.46
C ALA A 316 16.85 -14.60 -5.30
N VAL A 317 16.21 -15.64 -5.84
CA VAL A 317 14.74 -15.87 -5.71
C VAL A 317 14.30 -16.68 -4.49
N TYR A 318 15.23 -17.27 -3.73
CA TYR A 318 14.91 -17.92 -2.45
C TYR A 318 14.30 -16.94 -1.43
N GLY A 319 13.04 -17.15 -1.05
CA GLY A 319 12.29 -16.29 -0.12
C GLY A 319 11.90 -14.91 -0.69
N GLY A 320 10.66 -14.50 -0.44
CA GLY A 320 10.11 -13.23 -0.90
C GLY A 320 8.62 -13.12 -0.54
N GLN A 321 8.04 -11.97 -0.83
CA GLN A 321 6.63 -11.67 -0.60
C GLN A 321 5.81 -12.00 -1.85
N SER A 322 4.67 -12.68 -1.73
CA SER A 322 3.83 -13.04 -2.88
C SER A 322 3.40 -11.82 -3.71
N GLY A 323 3.20 -10.66 -3.07
CA GLY A 323 2.93 -9.39 -3.76
C GLY A 323 4.06 -8.95 -4.71
N ASP A 324 5.33 -9.27 -4.41
CA ASP A 324 6.47 -8.97 -5.29
C ASP A 324 6.52 -9.86 -6.53
N ALA A 325 6.05 -11.11 -6.40
CA ALA A 325 5.89 -12.03 -7.52
C ALA A 325 4.69 -11.60 -8.38
N PHE A 326 3.56 -11.27 -7.77
CA PHE A 326 2.39 -10.76 -8.47
C PHE A 326 2.73 -9.47 -9.24
N LEU A 327 3.35 -8.48 -8.60
CA LEU A 327 3.82 -7.25 -9.28
C LEU A 327 4.72 -7.58 -10.48
N ALA A 328 5.58 -8.60 -10.41
CA ALA A 328 6.45 -9.01 -11.51
C ALA A 328 5.74 -9.81 -12.61
N LEU A 329 4.61 -10.46 -12.31
CA LEU A 329 3.84 -11.31 -13.23
C LEU A 329 2.65 -10.59 -13.88
N THR A 330 2.13 -9.53 -13.27
CA THR A 330 0.91 -8.85 -13.74
C THR A 330 1.04 -7.34 -13.88
N GLY A 331 2.02 -6.72 -13.23
CA GLY A 331 2.08 -5.27 -13.08
C GLY A 331 0.94 -4.70 -12.22
N GLY A 332 0.29 -5.50 -11.37
CA GLY A 332 -0.81 -5.05 -10.50
C GLY A 332 -0.36 -4.48 -9.14
N CYS A 333 -1.33 -4.34 -8.24
CA CYS A 333 -1.18 -3.94 -6.84
C CYS A 333 -1.25 -5.14 -5.89
N SER A 334 -0.73 -4.99 -4.66
CA SER A 334 -0.93 -5.97 -3.59
C SER A 334 -1.08 -5.30 -2.23
N GLU A 335 -2.19 -5.55 -1.54
CA GLU A 335 -2.43 -5.14 -0.15
C GLU A 335 -2.18 -6.32 0.80
N TYR A 336 -1.37 -6.13 1.84
CA TYR A 336 -1.20 -7.12 2.91
C TYR A 336 -2.03 -6.72 4.13
N ILE A 337 -2.91 -7.62 4.55
CA ILE A 337 -3.71 -7.52 5.79
C ILE A 337 -3.03 -8.40 6.83
N ASP A 338 -2.42 -7.79 7.84
CA ASP A 338 -1.92 -8.52 9.02
C ASP A 338 -3.08 -8.85 9.98
N PHE A 339 -3.11 -10.05 10.54
CA PHE A 339 -4.19 -10.47 11.45
C PHE A 339 -3.98 -10.06 12.91
N ASP A 340 -2.75 -9.81 13.36
CA ASP A 340 -2.53 -9.26 14.71
C ASP A 340 -2.93 -7.76 14.71
N GLU A 341 -2.62 -7.01 13.64
CA GLU A 341 -3.05 -5.60 13.49
C GLU A 341 -4.56 -5.46 13.16
N ALA A 342 -5.05 -6.11 12.10
CA ALA A 342 -6.41 -5.87 11.59
C ALA A 342 -7.52 -6.41 12.50
N LEU A 343 -7.19 -7.26 13.48
CA LEU A 343 -8.16 -7.86 14.39
C LEU A 343 -8.04 -7.34 15.84
N GLU A 344 -7.15 -6.38 16.12
CA GLU A 344 -7.09 -5.71 17.42
C GLU A 344 -8.47 -5.12 17.76
N ALA A 345 -9.00 -5.45 18.94
CA ALA A 345 -10.36 -5.08 19.32
C ALA A 345 -10.41 -3.67 19.92
N ASP A 346 -11.36 -2.85 19.48
CA ASP A 346 -11.55 -1.47 19.94
C ASP A 346 -12.94 -1.27 20.58
N ALA A 347 -13.24 -0.02 20.96
CA ALA A 347 -14.50 0.34 21.62
C ALA A 347 -15.75 0.23 20.72
N ALA A 348 -15.58 0.17 19.39
CA ALA A 348 -16.65 0.08 18.41
C ALA A 348 -16.79 -1.34 17.80
N SER A 349 -15.70 -2.09 17.67
CA SER A 349 -15.68 -3.38 16.96
C SER A 349 -14.82 -4.46 17.63
N SER A 350 -15.44 -5.61 17.88
CA SER A 350 -14.75 -6.81 18.38
C SER A 350 -13.90 -7.49 17.30
N ALA A 351 -12.83 -8.19 17.70
CA ALA A 351 -11.97 -8.97 16.80
C ALA A 351 -12.75 -9.91 15.85
N MET A 352 -13.80 -10.59 16.34
CA MET A 352 -14.63 -11.46 15.49
C MET A 352 -15.56 -10.72 14.51
N ALA A 353 -15.86 -9.44 14.75
CA ALA A 353 -16.56 -8.60 13.79
C ALA A 353 -15.59 -8.12 12.69
N LYS A 354 -14.38 -7.67 13.07
CA LYS A 354 -13.31 -7.35 12.13
C LYS A 354 -12.94 -8.55 11.24
N ALA A 355 -12.81 -9.75 11.82
CA ALA A 355 -12.54 -10.98 11.09
C ALA A 355 -13.62 -11.33 10.05
N ARG A 356 -14.90 -11.06 10.33
CA ARG A 356 -15.98 -11.26 9.35
C ARG A 356 -15.91 -10.28 8.19
N ALA A 357 -15.54 -9.02 8.44
CA ALA A 357 -15.35 -8.04 7.38
C ALA A 357 -14.15 -8.42 6.48
N VAL A 358 -13.04 -8.89 7.08
CA VAL A 358 -11.92 -9.49 6.33
C VAL A 358 -12.41 -10.70 5.51
N HIS A 359 -13.21 -11.60 6.07
CA HIS A 359 -13.75 -12.76 5.33
C HIS A 359 -14.64 -12.36 4.16
N GLU A 360 -15.51 -11.38 4.32
CA GLU A 360 -16.35 -10.86 3.23
C GLU A 360 -15.49 -10.22 2.14
N ARG A 361 -14.46 -9.43 2.50
CA ARG A 361 -13.47 -8.91 1.55
C ARG A 361 -12.77 -10.02 0.75
N LEU A 362 -12.38 -11.12 1.40
CA LEU A 362 -11.76 -12.27 0.72
C LEU A 362 -12.76 -13.04 -0.16
N ARG A 363 -14.03 -13.13 0.25
CA ARG A 363 -15.11 -13.68 -0.56
C ARG A 363 -15.38 -12.82 -1.79
N ASN A 364 -15.36 -11.49 -1.66
CA ASN A 364 -15.51 -10.56 -2.79
C ASN A 364 -14.33 -10.72 -3.76
N ALA A 365 -13.09 -10.71 -3.25
CA ALA A 365 -11.90 -10.99 -4.04
C ALA A 365 -11.96 -12.34 -4.79
N CYS A 366 -12.47 -13.41 -4.16
CA CYS A 366 -12.68 -14.71 -4.84
C CYS A 366 -13.70 -14.68 -5.98
N LEU A 367 -14.63 -13.72 -6.01
CA LEU A 367 -15.63 -13.58 -7.08
C LEU A 367 -15.10 -12.80 -8.29
N HIS A 368 -14.07 -11.97 -8.12
CA HIS A 368 -13.45 -11.20 -9.19
C HIS A 368 -12.24 -11.96 -9.75
N GLY A 369 -12.37 -12.49 -10.98
CA GLY A 369 -11.39 -13.42 -11.56
C GLY A 369 -9.95 -12.91 -11.60
N GLU A 370 -9.72 -11.61 -11.71
CA GLU A 370 -8.39 -10.98 -11.78
C GLU A 370 -7.67 -10.91 -10.42
N CYS A 371 -8.34 -11.20 -9.31
CA CYS A 371 -7.74 -11.21 -7.99
C CYS A 371 -7.08 -12.55 -7.66
N MET A 372 -5.94 -12.49 -6.97
CA MET A 372 -5.21 -13.61 -6.41
C MET A 372 -5.03 -13.39 -4.92
N LEU A 373 -5.05 -14.47 -4.14
CA LEU A 373 -5.05 -14.41 -2.68
C LEU A 373 -4.01 -15.39 -2.14
N THR A 374 -3.03 -14.90 -1.38
CA THR A 374 -1.98 -15.75 -0.80
C THR A 374 -1.73 -15.41 0.65
N THR A 375 -1.62 -16.44 1.48
CA THR A 375 -1.44 -16.37 2.93
C THR A 375 -0.19 -17.16 3.33
N GLU A 376 0.33 -16.95 4.54
CA GLU A 376 1.48 -17.70 5.04
C GLU A 376 1.20 -18.28 6.43
N VAL A 377 1.83 -19.42 6.73
CA VAL A 377 1.81 -20.03 8.06
C VAL A 377 3.11 -19.67 8.77
N PRO A 378 3.10 -18.89 9.87
CA PRO A 378 4.31 -18.57 10.60
C PRO A 378 5.02 -19.81 11.15
N GLN A 379 6.35 -19.79 11.23
CA GLN A 379 7.18 -20.92 11.69
C GLN A 379 6.72 -21.50 13.05
N LYS A 380 6.09 -20.69 13.91
CA LYS A 380 5.49 -21.08 15.20
C LYS A 380 4.43 -22.20 15.08
N HIS A 381 3.86 -22.42 13.89
CA HIS A 381 2.85 -23.43 13.59
C HIS A 381 3.35 -24.58 12.69
N ASP A 382 4.65 -24.71 12.43
CA ASP A 382 5.19 -25.80 11.61
C ASP A 382 4.76 -27.19 12.11
N LYS A 383 4.27 -28.01 11.18
CA LYS A 383 3.71 -29.36 11.37
C LYS A 383 2.50 -29.43 12.30
N GLN A 384 1.99 -28.29 12.81
CA GLN A 384 0.74 -28.27 13.57
C GLN A 384 -0.42 -28.51 12.62
N ARG A 385 -1.24 -29.53 12.90
CA ARG A 385 -2.41 -29.91 12.09
C ARG A 385 -2.09 -30.20 10.61
N GLY A 386 -0.84 -30.50 10.25
CA GLY A 386 -0.43 -30.72 8.85
C GLY A 386 -0.07 -29.45 8.08
N LEU A 387 -0.12 -28.27 8.72
CA LEU A 387 0.40 -27.04 8.13
C LEU A 387 1.94 -27.02 8.10
N VAL A 388 2.51 -26.36 7.11
CA VAL A 388 3.97 -26.19 6.92
C VAL A 388 4.34 -24.77 7.33
N GLY A 389 5.25 -24.61 8.30
CA GLY A 389 5.64 -23.28 8.77
C GLY A 389 6.72 -22.63 7.89
N GLY A 390 6.66 -21.31 7.74
CA GLY A 390 7.56 -20.55 6.87
C GLY A 390 7.22 -20.72 5.38
N HIS A 391 5.95 -20.97 5.06
CA HIS A 391 5.50 -21.38 3.74
C HIS A 391 4.25 -20.59 3.29
N ALA A 392 4.22 -20.26 2.00
CA ALA A 392 3.14 -19.51 1.37
C ALA A 392 2.11 -20.45 0.74
N TYR A 393 0.84 -20.23 1.04
CA TYR A 393 -0.33 -20.96 0.55
C TYR A 393 -1.19 -20.03 -0.33
N SER A 394 -1.98 -20.60 -1.24
CA SER A 394 -2.98 -19.87 -2.03
C SER A 394 -4.37 -20.02 -1.40
N LEU A 395 -5.23 -19.00 -1.44
CA LEU A 395 -6.63 -19.10 -1.02
C LEU A 395 -7.51 -19.18 -2.27
N THR A 396 -8.26 -20.27 -2.42
CA THR A 396 -8.92 -20.65 -3.69
C THR A 396 -10.46 -20.62 -3.64
N ASP A 397 -11.06 -20.34 -2.48
CA ASP A 397 -12.47 -19.95 -2.30
C ASP A 397 -12.71 -19.39 -0.88
N ALA A 398 -13.72 -18.55 -0.69
CA ALA A 398 -14.20 -18.11 0.62
C ALA A 398 -15.74 -18.07 0.64
N ARG A 399 -16.36 -18.78 1.59
CA ARG A 399 -17.81 -19.02 1.61
C ARG A 399 -18.41 -18.78 2.99
N THR A 400 -19.59 -18.17 3.00
CA THR A 400 -20.48 -18.09 4.16
C THR A 400 -21.64 -19.03 3.90
N VAL A 401 -21.79 -20.07 4.73
CA VAL A 401 -22.83 -21.10 4.57
C VAL A 401 -23.61 -21.28 5.86
N GLN A 402 -24.93 -21.47 5.77
CA GLN A 402 -25.75 -21.70 6.96
C GLN A 402 -25.74 -23.17 7.37
N ASN A 403 -25.48 -23.42 8.65
CA ASN A 403 -25.62 -24.75 9.23
C ASN A 403 -27.11 -25.13 9.38
N ARG A 404 -27.38 -26.40 9.69
CA ARG A 404 -28.74 -26.95 9.88
C ARG A 404 -29.53 -26.33 11.05
N SER A 405 -28.93 -25.43 11.83
CA SER A 405 -29.60 -24.62 12.86
C SER A 405 -29.80 -23.15 12.48
N GLY A 406 -29.49 -22.76 11.23
CA GLY A 406 -29.67 -21.40 10.73
C GLY A 406 -28.59 -20.41 11.19
N GLN A 407 -27.41 -20.90 11.60
CA GLN A 407 -26.27 -20.06 11.97
C GLN A 407 -25.25 -20.02 10.82
N ASP A 408 -24.71 -18.83 10.56
CA ASP A 408 -23.68 -18.64 9.53
C ASP A 408 -22.34 -19.25 9.97
N VAL A 409 -21.75 -20.03 9.07
CA VAL A 409 -20.42 -20.63 9.17
C VAL A 409 -19.54 -20.01 8.08
N TYR A 410 -18.43 -19.42 8.51
CA TYR A 410 -17.48 -18.70 7.67
C TYR A 410 -16.30 -19.64 7.37
N LEU A 411 -16.13 -20.02 6.10
CA LEU A 411 -15.17 -21.01 5.63
C LEU A 411 -14.23 -20.40 4.58
N VAL A 412 -12.99 -20.88 4.54
CA VAL A 412 -12.00 -20.59 3.48
C VAL A 412 -11.41 -21.89 2.95
N ARG A 413 -11.15 -21.95 1.63
CA ARG A 413 -10.42 -23.04 0.96
C ARG A 413 -9.01 -22.57 0.65
N ILE A 414 -8.02 -23.36 1.05
CA ILE A 414 -6.60 -23.02 0.99
C ILE A 414 -5.86 -24.16 0.27
N ARG A 415 -4.92 -23.83 -0.62
CA ARG A 415 -4.05 -24.78 -1.33
C ARG A 415 -2.59 -24.69 -0.91
N ASN A 416 -2.01 -25.85 -0.63
CA ASN A 416 -0.57 -26.07 -0.50
C ASN A 416 0.10 -26.20 -1.89
N PRO A 417 1.03 -25.32 -2.31
CA PRO A 417 1.76 -25.43 -3.58
C PRO A 417 2.81 -26.57 -3.61
N TRP A 418 2.87 -27.43 -2.58
CA TRP A 418 3.53 -28.74 -2.69
C TRP A 418 2.67 -29.78 -3.43
N GLY A 419 1.38 -29.54 -3.62
CA GLY A 419 0.46 -30.50 -4.25
C GLY A 419 0.17 -31.74 -3.40
N ASN A 420 0.33 -31.63 -2.07
CA ASN A 420 0.08 -32.64 -1.05
C ASN A 420 0.15 -31.98 0.35
N THR A 421 -0.10 -32.75 1.41
CA THR A 421 0.08 -32.37 2.82
C THR A 421 -0.89 -31.27 3.26
N GLU A 422 -1.96 -31.71 3.93
CA GLU A 422 -3.19 -30.94 4.14
C GLU A 422 -3.57 -30.78 5.61
N TRP A 423 -4.55 -29.92 5.86
CA TRP A 423 -5.12 -29.64 7.19
C TRP A 423 -5.82 -30.86 7.80
N THR A 424 -5.54 -31.12 9.08
CA THR A 424 -6.10 -32.23 9.89
C THR A 424 -6.87 -31.72 11.12
N GLY A 425 -7.41 -30.51 11.03
CA GLY A 425 -8.35 -29.94 11.99
C GLY A 425 -9.80 -30.01 11.52
N PRO A 426 -10.71 -29.25 12.16
CA PRO A 426 -12.10 -29.15 11.72
C PRO A 426 -12.21 -28.67 10.27
N TRP A 427 -13.13 -29.26 9.50
CA TRP A 427 -13.37 -29.01 8.06
C TRP A 427 -12.32 -29.55 7.08
N CYS A 428 -11.39 -30.41 7.51
CA CYS A 428 -10.70 -31.29 6.57
C CYS A 428 -11.67 -32.24 5.84
N ASP A 429 -11.26 -32.89 4.76
CA ASP A 429 -12.15 -33.72 3.92
C ASP A 429 -12.88 -34.83 4.69
N GLY A 430 -12.21 -35.43 5.69
CA GLY A 430 -12.80 -36.44 6.58
C GLY A 430 -13.58 -35.89 7.79
N SER A 431 -13.77 -34.57 7.92
CA SER A 431 -14.29 -33.97 9.15
C SER A 431 -15.79 -34.16 9.33
N ARG A 432 -16.21 -34.56 10.53
CA ARG A 432 -17.63 -34.72 10.92
C ARG A 432 -18.43 -33.42 10.80
N GLU A 433 -17.75 -32.28 10.87
CA GLU A 433 -18.33 -30.93 10.81
C GLU A 433 -19.09 -30.70 9.49
N TRP A 434 -18.73 -31.38 8.40
CA TRP A 434 -19.49 -31.37 7.14
C TRP A 434 -20.94 -31.83 7.29
N SER A 435 -21.24 -32.72 8.25
CA SER A 435 -22.62 -33.14 8.53
C SER A 435 -23.51 -32.01 9.07
N THR A 436 -22.91 -30.92 9.57
CA THR A 436 -23.64 -29.79 10.15
C THR A 436 -24.21 -28.82 9.12
N ILE A 437 -23.74 -28.86 7.86
CA ILE A 437 -24.24 -28.03 6.75
C ILE A 437 -25.07 -28.86 5.75
N PRO A 438 -25.81 -28.23 4.82
CA PRO A 438 -26.44 -28.93 3.70
C PRO A 438 -25.40 -29.58 2.78
N GLU A 439 -25.74 -30.72 2.18
CA GLU A 439 -24.91 -31.38 1.17
C GLU A 439 -24.84 -30.52 -0.10
N GLY A 440 -23.66 -30.39 -0.69
CA GLY A 440 -23.41 -29.51 -1.84
C GLY A 440 -23.36 -28.01 -1.54
N ALA A 441 -23.42 -27.58 -0.27
CA ALA A 441 -23.32 -26.15 0.10
C ALA A 441 -21.94 -25.53 -0.18
N VAL A 442 -20.88 -26.35 -0.29
CA VAL A 442 -19.57 -25.98 -0.85
C VAL A 442 -19.06 -27.13 -1.73
N GLN A 443 -18.12 -26.82 -2.64
CA GLN A 443 -17.36 -27.85 -3.37
C GLN A 443 -16.35 -28.50 -2.41
N MET A 444 -16.45 -29.81 -2.21
CA MET A 444 -15.45 -30.57 -1.44
C MET A 444 -14.12 -30.61 -2.21
N ALA A 445 -13.00 -30.53 -1.49
CA ALA A 445 -11.80 -31.25 -1.92
C ALA A 445 -12.08 -32.76 -1.77
N SER A 446 -11.36 -33.61 -2.51
CA SER A 446 -11.59 -35.07 -2.47
C SER A 446 -10.39 -35.91 -2.91
N ILE A 447 -9.20 -35.28 -2.97
CA ILE A 447 -7.92 -35.82 -3.42
C ILE A 447 -6.86 -35.13 -2.56
N ASP A 448 -5.80 -35.84 -2.13
CA ASP A 448 -4.61 -35.24 -1.51
C ASP A 448 -3.82 -34.48 -2.59
N ASP A 449 -4.33 -33.30 -2.95
CA ASP A 449 -3.83 -32.40 -4.02
C ASP A 449 -3.31 -31.05 -3.46
N GLY A 450 -3.37 -30.93 -2.13
CA GLY A 450 -2.98 -29.77 -1.34
C GLY A 450 -4.14 -28.85 -0.97
N GLU A 451 -5.36 -29.04 -1.49
CA GLU A 451 -6.53 -28.22 -1.15
C GLU A 451 -7.32 -28.73 0.06
N PHE A 452 -7.58 -27.83 1.00
CA PHE A 452 -8.41 -28.12 2.17
C PHE A 452 -9.29 -26.93 2.55
N TRP A 453 -10.41 -27.20 3.22
CA TRP A 453 -11.21 -26.16 3.88
C TRP A 453 -10.82 -26.02 5.36
N MET A 454 -11.01 -24.82 5.90
CA MET A 454 -10.99 -24.56 7.33
C MET A 454 -11.95 -23.45 7.73
N SER A 455 -12.23 -23.32 9.03
CA SER A 455 -13.04 -22.21 9.53
C SER A 455 -12.23 -20.91 9.54
N LEU A 456 -12.91 -19.78 9.34
CA LEU A 456 -12.35 -18.43 9.49
C LEU A 456 -11.61 -18.27 10.84
N LYS A 457 -12.12 -18.91 11.90
CA LYS A 457 -11.51 -18.85 13.24
C LYS A 457 -10.16 -19.57 13.27
N ASP A 458 -10.06 -20.74 12.65
CA ASP A 458 -8.79 -21.47 12.56
C ASP A 458 -7.82 -20.69 11.66
N PHE A 459 -8.30 -20.14 10.54
CA PHE A 459 -7.49 -19.33 9.61
C PHE A 459 -6.79 -18.16 10.32
N ILE A 460 -7.52 -17.32 11.05
CA ILE A 460 -6.94 -16.21 11.85
C ILE A 460 -6.13 -16.67 13.08
N THR A 461 -6.09 -17.97 13.39
CA THR A 461 -5.34 -18.54 14.52
C THR A 461 -3.98 -19.11 14.09
N TYR A 462 -3.88 -19.69 12.89
CA TYR A 462 -2.68 -20.41 12.42
C TYR A 462 -1.86 -19.68 11.34
N PHE A 463 -2.41 -18.63 10.73
CA PHE A 463 -1.77 -17.82 9.68
C PHE A 463 -1.51 -16.40 10.21
N SER A 464 -0.50 -15.68 9.70
CA SER A 464 -0.19 -14.29 10.13
C SER A 464 -1.05 -13.25 9.43
N GLY A 465 -1.46 -13.51 8.19
CA GLY A 465 -2.16 -12.53 7.38
C GLY A 465 -2.52 -13.04 5.99
N ILE A 466 -2.99 -12.14 5.14
CA ILE A 466 -3.38 -12.42 3.76
C ILE A 466 -2.92 -11.28 2.84
N THR A 467 -2.22 -11.64 1.76
CA THR A 467 -1.97 -10.73 0.64
C THR A 467 -3.13 -10.83 -0.35
N VAL A 468 -3.78 -9.69 -0.60
CA VAL A 468 -4.77 -9.49 -1.66
C VAL A 468 -4.02 -8.88 -2.86
N CYS A 469 -3.87 -9.65 -3.92
CA CYS A 469 -3.11 -9.30 -5.12
C CYS A 469 -4.06 -9.06 -6.30
N SER A 470 -4.03 -7.89 -6.93
CA SER A 470 -5.09 -7.48 -7.86
C SER A 470 -4.61 -6.51 -8.95
N LEU A 471 -5.19 -6.59 -10.15
CA LEU A 471 -4.92 -5.61 -11.22
C LEU A 471 -5.49 -4.23 -10.86
N ILE A 472 -6.76 -4.21 -10.44
CA ILE A 472 -7.45 -3.09 -9.81
C ILE A 472 -7.75 -3.52 -8.37
N PRO A 473 -7.43 -2.72 -7.32
CA PRO A 473 -7.68 -3.08 -5.93
C PRO A 473 -9.16 -2.86 -5.51
N ASP A 474 -10.11 -3.42 -6.26
CA ASP A 474 -11.55 -3.16 -6.15
C ASP A 474 -12.32 -4.14 -5.23
N PHE A 475 -11.78 -4.43 -4.04
CA PHE A 475 -12.38 -5.37 -3.07
C PHE A 475 -12.38 -4.73 -1.69
N ASP A 476 -13.52 -4.14 -1.36
CA ASP A 476 -13.78 -3.42 -0.12
C ASP A 476 -14.24 -4.38 1.02
N MET A 477 -14.53 -3.83 2.21
CA MET A 477 -14.98 -4.53 3.42
C MET A 477 -16.51 -4.49 3.63
N ASP A 478 -17.27 -3.63 2.93
CA ASP A 478 -18.72 -3.44 3.07
C ASP A 478 -19.57 -4.25 2.07
N GLY A 479 -18.96 -4.73 0.99
CA GLY A 479 -19.59 -5.57 -0.04
C GLY A 479 -19.89 -4.85 -1.36
N ARG A 480 -19.28 -3.69 -1.61
CA ARG A 480 -19.50 -2.86 -2.80
C ARG A 480 -18.18 -2.68 -3.59
N PRO A 481 -18.22 -2.57 -4.92
CA PRO A 481 -17.06 -2.15 -5.67
C PRO A 481 -16.80 -0.66 -5.43
N ASP A 482 -15.65 -0.34 -4.83
CA ASP A 482 -15.05 1.01 -4.82
C ASP A 482 -14.87 1.55 -6.27
N SER A 483 -14.94 0.67 -7.28
CA SER A 483 -14.98 0.97 -8.71
C SER A 483 -13.73 1.71 -9.21
N LEU A 484 -12.55 1.37 -8.66
CA LEU A 484 -11.24 2.03 -8.83
C LEU A 484 -10.60 1.90 -10.24
N ASN A 485 -11.40 2.05 -11.29
CA ASN A 485 -11.08 1.72 -12.67
C ASN A 485 -9.99 2.60 -13.30
N PHE A 486 -9.62 3.73 -12.69
CA PHE A 486 -8.59 4.65 -13.20
C PHE A 486 -7.28 4.48 -12.44
N CYS A 487 -6.18 4.21 -13.15
CA CYS A 487 -4.84 4.16 -12.59
C CYS A 487 -3.98 5.29 -13.15
N THR A 488 -3.39 6.09 -12.25
CA THR A 488 -2.49 7.20 -12.57
C THR A 488 -1.09 6.84 -12.10
N THR A 489 -0.10 6.87 -13.01
CA THR A 489 1.30 6.53 -12.66
C THR A 489 2.15 7.79 -12.59
N LEU A 490 2.86 7.97 -11.47
CA LEU A 490 3.81 9.06 -11.21
C LEU A 490 5.21 8.43 -11.02
N PHE A 491 6.16 8.80 -11.87
CA PHE A 491 7.59 8.48 -11.67
C PHE A 491 8.28 9.62 -10.94
N GLY A 492 9.16 9.32 -9.99
CA GLY A 492 9.92 10.34 -9.25
C GLY A 492 11.19 9.80 -8.59
N ASP A 493 11.99 10.68 -8.01
CA ASP A 493 13.26 10.36 -7.37
C ASP A 493 13.44 11.10 -6.03
N TRP A 494 13.94 10.36 -5.04
CA TRP A 494 14.58 10.95 -3.87
C TRP A 494 16.01 11.33 -4.28
N PHE A 495 16.39 12.60 -4.23
CA PHE A 495 17.74 13.03 -4.59
C PHE A 495 18.16 14.33 -3.86
N GLY A 496 19.38 14.37 -3.32
CA GLY A 496 19.88 15.50 -2.55
C GLY A 496 18.91 15.90 -1.43
N GLU A 497 18.45 17.16 -1.46
CA GLU A 497 17.52 17.72 -0.46
C GLU A 497 16.14 17.03 -0.44
N THR A 498 15.67 16.42 -1.54
CA THR A 498 14.39 15.68 -1.55
C THR A 498 14.53 14.24 -1.06
N ALA A 499 15.75 13.77 -0.74
CA ALA A 499 15.93 12.57 0.08
C ALA A 499 15.81 12.91 1.58
N ALA A 500 14.76 13.64 1.97
CA ALA A 500 14.64 14.27 3.29
C ALA A 500 14.32 13.30 4.43
N GLY A 501 13.79 12.10 4.11
CA GLY A 501 13.52 11.06 5.10
C GLY A 501 12.27 11.30 5.96
N PHE A 502 12.10 10.53 7.03
CA PHE A 502 10.94 10.64 7.94
C PHE A 502 10.97 11.91 8.81
N GLU A 503 12.15 12.35 9.26
CA GLU A 503 12.27 13.52 10.16
C GLU A 503 11.82 14.84 9.51
N ASN A 504 11.78 14.89 8.17
CA ASN A 504 11.27 15.99 7.37
C ASN A 504 10.42 15.43 6.21
N ARG A 505 9.28 14.81 6.53
CA ARG A 505 8.39 14.15 5.55
C ARG A 505 8.06 15.07 4.38
N ILE A 506 7.60 16.28 4.69
CA ILE A 506 7.22 17.29 3.70
C ILE A 506 8.40 17.94 2.95
N GLY A 507 9.64 17.55 3.25
CA GLY A 507 10.83 17.86 2.43
C GLY A 507 11.11 16.86 1.30
N ASN A 508 10.47 15.68 1.30
CA ASN A 508 10.56 14.72 0.20
C ASN A 508 9.76 15.22 -1.03
N PRO A 509 9.74 14.53 -2.20
CA PRO A 509 8.93 14.97 -3.35
C PRO A 509 7.44 15.05 -3.00
N ARG A 510 6.72 15.94 -3.67
CA ARG A 510 5.31 16.26 -3.38
C ARG A 510 4.52 16.43 -4.67
N TYR A 511 3.46 15.66 -4.86
CA TYR A 511 2.62 15.72 -6.06
C TYR A 511 1.20 16.14 -5.69
N LEU A 512 0.83 17.38 -6.03
CA LEU A 512 -0.53 17.90 -5.92
C LEU A 512 -1.42 17.27 -7.01
N PHE A 513 -2.67 17.02 -6.68
CA PHE A 513 -3.76 16.68 -7.60
C PHE A 513 -5.11 17.08 -7.00
N HIS A 514 -6.13 17.14 -7.85
CA HIS A 514 -7.53 17.37 -7.49
C HIS A 514 -8.37 16.11 -7.73
N VAL A 515 -9.22 15.79 -6.75
CA VAL A 515 -10.17 14.67 -6.75
C VAL A 515 -11.59 15.21 -6.91
N SER A 516 -12.32 14.76 -7.93
CA SER A 516 -13.69 15.19 -8.22
C SER A 516 -14.77 14.37 -7.51
N ASP A 517 -15.91 15.03 -7.27
CA ASP A 517 -17.17 14.48 -6.78
C ASP A 517 -17.74 13.35 -7.65
N GLU A 518 -17.40 13.34 -8.95
CA GLU A 518 -17.65 12.22 -9.89
C GLU A 518 -17.21 10.82 -9.39
N GLY A 519 -16.30 10.75 -8.40
CA GLY A 519 -15.85 9.50 -7.79
C GLY A 519 -16.49 9.14 -6.44
N MET A 520 -17.52 9.86 -5.96
CA MET A 520 -18.08 9.64 -4.61
C MET A 520 -18.93 8.36 -4.52
N ASP A 521 -18.75 7.63 -3.42
CA ASP A 521 -19.63 6.57 -2.96
C ASP A 521 -20.94 7.13 -2.34
N SER A 522 -21.85 6.23 -1.96
CA SER A 522 -23.15 6.60 -1.34
C SER A 522 -23.03 7.36 -0.03
N ASP A 523 -21.87 7.29 0.61
CA ASP A 523 -21.63 7.79 1.95
C ASP A 523 -20.88 9.14 1.90
N GLY A 524 -20.57 9.61 0.69
CA GLY A 524 -19.99 10.92 0.39
C GLY A 524 -18.47 10.94 0.28
N HIS A 525 -17.82 9.78 0.10
CA HIS A 525 -16.37 9.67 0.04
C HIS A 525 -15.88 9.11 -1.29
N VAL A 526 -14.73 9.56 -1.76
CA VAL A 526 -14.00 8.95 -2.86
C VAL A 526 -13.01 7.93 -2.27
N PRO A 527 -13.11 6.63 -2.58
CA PRO A 527 -12.08 5.66 -2.24
C PRO A 527 -10.83 5.88 -3.11
N ILE A 528 -9.65 5.74 -2.50
CA ILE A 528 -8.35 5.91 -3.17
C ILE A 528 -7.35 4.89 -2.63
N VAL A 529 -6.57 4.27 -3.53
CA VAL A 529 -5.45 3.40 -3.16
C VAL A 529 -4.16 3.95 -3.75
N LEU A 530 -3.15 4.11 -2.90
CA LEU A 530 -1.79 4.48 -3.28
C LEU A 530 -0.90 3.23 -3.22
N GLN A 531 -0.18 2.94 -4.29
CA GLN A 531 0.87 1.91 -4.35
C GLN A 531 2.20 2.62 -4.60
N ILE A 532 3.20 2.46 -3.73
CA ILE A 532 4.57 2.91 -3.98
C ILE A 532 5.46 1.69 -4.23
N ALA A 533 6.32 1.76 -5.25
CA ALA A 533 7.36 0.76 -5.48
C ALA A 533 8.72 1.42 -5.78
N GLN A 534 9.80 0.87 -5.22
CA GLN A 534 11.14 1.42 -5.30
C GLN A 534 12.00 0.68 -6.36
N LYS A 535 12.83 1.40 -7.13
CA LYS A 535 13.73 0.77 -8.13
C LYS A 535 14.78 -0.10 -7.42
N LEU A 536 15.01 -1.31 -7.95
CA LEU A 536 15.95 -2.30 -7.39
C LEU A 536 16.69 -3.05 -8.50
N LYS A 537 18.00 -2.83 -8.59
CA LYS A 537 18.89 -3.62 -9.47
C LYS A 537 18.96 -5.10 -9.06
N HIS A 538 18.86 -5.38 -7.75
CA HIS A 538 18.79 -6.73 -7.19
C HIS A 538 17.75 -6.80 -6.05
N ARG A 539 16.78 -7.73 -6.10
CA ARG A 539 15.64 -7.78 -5.14
C ARG A 539 16.05 -7.84 -3.66
N LYS A 540 17.19 -8.46 -3.35
CA LYS A 540 17.72 -8.67 -1.97
C LYS A 540 18.71 -7.60 -1.49
N LYS A 541 19.04 -6.57 -2.28
CA LYS A 541 20.07 -5.55 -1.92
C LYS A 541 19.53 -4.14 -2.10
N ASN A 542 20.06 -3.20 -1.33
CA ASN A 542 19.74 -1.78 -1.41
C ASN A 542 18.23 -1.45 -1.34
N LYS A 543 17.45 -2.21 -0.54
CA LYS A 543 16.09 -1.78 -0.15
C LYS A 543 16.20 -0.63 0.87
N ALA A 544 15.49 0.47 0.63
CA ALA A 544 15.15 1.41 1.70
C ALA A 544 13.87 0.93 2.42
N SER A 545 13.60 1.41 3.63
CA SER A 545 12.24 1.37 4.17
C SER A 545 11.46 2.55 3.60
N ILE A 546 10.32 2.27 2.96
CA ILE A 546 9.55 3.25 2.19
C ILE A 546 8.14 3.43 2.78
N ARG A 547 7.56 4.60 2.59
CA ARG A 547 6.16 4.96 2.88
C ARG A 547 5.67 5.90 1.79
N VAL A 548 4.36 5.94 1.56
CA VAL A 548 3.71 7.00 0.78
C VAL A 548 2.60 7.60 1.61
N ASP A 549 2.64 8.91 1.80
CA ASP A 549 1.66 9.65 2.58
C ASP A 549 0.69 10.44 1.70
N LEU A 550 -0.53 10.59 2.20
CA LEU A 550 -1.58 11.39 1.59
C LEU A 550 -1.94 12.55 2.51
N TYR A 551 -1.81 13.77 1.99
CA TYR A 551 -2.18 14.99 2.69
C TYR A 551 -3.39 15.64 2.03
N LYS A 552 -4.37 16.09 2.82
CA LYS A 552 -5.42 17.01 2.35
C LYS A 552 -4.84 18.42 2.31
N VAL A 553 -4.99 19.12 1.18
CA VAL A 553 -4.51 20.51 1.08
C VAL A 553 -5.62 21.44 1.57
N LEU A 554 -5.36 22.15 2.67
CA LEU A 554 -6.32 23.05 3.30
C LEU A 554 -6.30 24.46 2.67
N GLY A 555 -5.26 24.76 1.91
CA GLY A 555 -5.14 25.98 1.11
C GLY A 555 -3.75 26.07 0.45
N GLU A 556 -3.65 26.85 -0.62
CA GLU A 556 -2.37 27.25 -1.22
C GLU A 556 -2.40 28.71 -1.69
N THR A 557 -1.23 29.30 -1.88
CA THR A 557 -1.05 30.61 -2.52
C THR A 557 0.04 30.53 -3.59
N HIS A 558 -0.13 31.27 -4.69
CA HIS A 558 0.82 31.34 -5.81
C HIS A 558 1.53 32.70 -5.91
N ASP A 559 1.00 33.73 -5.25
CA ASP A 559 1.52 35.10 -5.33
C ASP A 559 2.64 35.37 -4.31
N GLY A 560 3.71 36.04 -4.77
CA GLY A 560 4.82 36.47 -3.92
C GLY A 560 5.77 35.33 -3.53
N LYS A 561 5.57 34.75 -2.33
CA LYS A 561 6.24 33.53 -1.88
C LYS A 561 5.16 32.46 -1.74
N PRO A 562 5.10 31.45 -2.63
CA PRO A 562 4.08 30.41 -2.57
C PRO A 562 4.05 29.71 -1.21
N GLN A 563 2.86 29.38 -0.73
CA GLN A 563 2.65 28.69 0.54
C GLN A 563 1.60 27.60 0.38
N ALA A 564 1.70 26.52 1.15
CA ALA A 564 0.69 25.46 1.15
C ALA A 564 0.53 24.84 2.55
N VAL A 565 -0.73 24.70 2.99
CA VAL A 565 -1.08 24.00 4.23
C VAL A 565 -1.56 22.59 3.90
N MET A 566 -0.92 21.61 4.53
CA MET A 566 -1.16 20.19 4.29
C MET A 566 -1.52 19.47 5.59
N GLU A 567 -2.64 18.76 5.60
CA GLU A 567 -3.14 17.96 6.72
C GLU A 567 -2.91 16.47 6.47
N LEU A 568 -2.04 15.82 7.25
CA LEU A 568 -1.69 14.41 7.05
C LEU A 568 -2.85 13.47 7.41
N LEU A 569 -3.22 12.57 6.49
CA LEU A 569 -4.28 11.60 6.70
C LEU A 569 -3.73 10.21 7.06
N GLY A 570 -4.30 9.58 8.09
CA GLY A 570 -4.07 8.16 8.40
C GLY A 570 -2.70 7.83 9.01
N ASP A 571 -2.04 8.78 9.69
CA ASP A 571 -0.67 8.60 10.23
C ASP A 571 -0.51 7.38 11.16
N VAL A 572 -1.58 7.02 11.88
CA VAL A 572 -1.59 5.92 12.87
C VAL A 572 -1.46 4.53 12.22
N THR A 573 -1.96 4.33 11.00
CA THR A 573 -2.01 3.01 10.34
C THR A 573 -1.00 2.85 9.21
N ASN A 574 -0.34 3.93 8.77
CA ASN A 574 0.61 3.90 7.66
C ASN A 574 2.05 3.72 8.16
N VAL A 575 2.62 2.52 8.06
CA VAL A 575 3.97 2.23 8.57
C VAL A 575 5.01 2.07 7.45
N TYR A 576 6.25 2.50 7.69
CA TYR A 576 7.37 2.31 6.74
C TYR A 576 7.69 0.81 6.58
N LYS A 577 7.69 0.31 5.33
CA LYS A 577 7.97 -1.11 5.03
C LYS A 577 9.28 -1.24 4.25
N MET A 578 10.17 -2.13 4.71
CA MET A 578 11.47 -2.41 4.06
C MET A 578 11.30 -3.40 2.88
N GLU A 579 10.37 -3.09 1.99
CA GLU A 579 9.93 -3.95 0.90
C GLU A 579 10.05 -3.28 -0.48
N LYS A 580 10.02 -4.07 -1.56
CA LYS A 580 10.08 -3.55 -2.94
C LYS A 580 8.91 -2.60 -3.23
N GLN A 581 7.77 -2.84 -2.59
CA GLN A 581 6.55 -2.05 -2.70
C GLN A 581 5.79 -2.02 -1.37
N MET A 582 4.85 -1.09 -1.26
CA MET A 582 3.72 -1.18 -0.33
C MET A 582 2.51 -0.43 -0.89
N SER A 583 1.34 -0.63 -0.29
CA SER A 583 0.13 0.12 -0.60
C SER A 583 -0.61 0.57 0.66
N VAL A 584 -1.40 1.63 0.52
CA VAL A 584 -2.29 2.18 1.55
C VAL A 584 -3.61 2.62 0.90
N ARG A 585 -4.73 2.45 1.62
CA ARG A 585 -6.08 2.80 1.17
C ARG A 585 -6.65 3.90 2.08
N HIS A 586 -7.32 4.88 1.47
CA HIS A 586 -8.07 5.91 2.18
C HIS A 586 -9.48 6.02 1.59
N LYS A 587 -10.44 6.53 2.37
CA LYS A 587 -11.66 7.16 1.87
C LYS A 587 -11.54 8.66 2.17
N ILE A 588 -11.68 9.52 1.16
CA ILE A 588 -11.43 10.97 1.23
C ILE A 588 -12.64 11.77 0.71
N GLU A 589 -12.67 13.08 0.96
CA GLU A 589 -13.64 13.99 0.34
C GLU A 589 -13.08 14.50 -1.02
N PRO A 590 -13.92 15.01 -1.94
CA PRO A 590 -13.44 15.77 -3.09
C PRO A 590 -12.65 17.03 -2.69
N GLY A 591 -11.67 17.43 -3.51
CA GLY A 591 -10.81 18.59 -3.27
C GLY A 591 -9.36 18.36 -3.66
N TYR A 592 -8.46 19.17 -3.11
CA TYR A 592 -7.02 19.11 -3.39
C TYR A 592 -6.26 18.24 -2.38
N TYR A 593 -5.35 17.44 -2.92
CA TYR A 593 -4.56 16.46 -2.17
C TYR A 593 -3.11 16.46 -2.65
N ALA A 594 -2.18 16.12 -1.75
CA ALA A 594 -0.77 15.94 -2.08
C ALA A 594 -0.28 14.55 -1.67
N ILE A 595 0.39 13.86 -2.59
CA ILE A 595 1.10 12.60 -2.36
C ILE A 595 2.55 12.90 -2.01
N VAL A 596 3.05 12.29 -0.93
CA VAL A 596 4.42 12.48 -0.42
C VAL A 596 5.09 11.11 -0.20
N PRO A 597 5.80 10.57 -1.20
CA PRO A 597 6.62 9.37 -1.05
C PRO A 597 7.90 9.69 -0.27
N SER A 598 8.23 8.88 0.74
CA SER A 598 9.43 9.08 1.57
C SER A 598 10.13 7.78 1.93
N THR A 599 11.43 7.88 2.21
CA THR A 599 12.20 6.85 2.92
C THR A 599 12.21 7.12 4.42
N ILE A 600 12.46 6.10 5.25
CA ILE A 600 12.61 6.32 6.70
C ILE A 600 13.88 7.13 7.01
N ASP A 601 15.01 6.68 6.46
CA ASP A 601 16.31 7.34 6.55
C ASP A 601 16.37 8.52 5.56
N ALA A 602 16.99 9.64 5.96
CA ALA A 602 17.40 10.69 5.04
C ALA A 602 18.62 10.29 4.19
N GLY A 603 18.86 11.00 3.07
CA GLY A 603 20.00 10.78 2.17
C GLY A 603 19.94 9.49 1.34
N LYS A 604 18.77 8.85 1.21
CA LYS A 604 18.57 7.63 0.41
C LYS A 604 18.19 7.94 -1.03
N GLU A 605 19.20 8.28 -1.83
CA GLU A 605 18.97 8.63 -3.23
C GLU A 605 18.51 7.43 -4.06
N LYS A 606 17.35 7.54 -4.72
CA LYS A 606 16.70 6.45 -5.48
C LYS A 606 15.44 6.90 -6.25
N GLU A 607 15.23 6.33 -7.44
CA GLU A 607 13.97 6.36 -8.18
C GLU A 607 12.85 5.47 -7.58
N PHE A 608 11.62 5.98 -7.59
CA PHE A 608 10.39 5.28 -7.23
C PHE A 608 9.29 5.48 -8.29
N ILE A 609 8.25 4.64 -8.22
CA ILE A 609 6.94 4.90 -8.84
C ILE A 609 5.88 4.98 -7.74
N VAL A 610 4.93 5.89 -7.91
CA VAL A 610 3.64 5.86 -7.20
C VAL A 610 2.53 5.62 -8.21
N ARG A 611 1.64 4.67 -7.94
CA ARG A 611 0.42 4.42 -8.71
C ARG A 611 -0.79 4.72 -7.85
N VAL A 612 -1.72 5.49 -8.40
CA VAL A 612 -2.90 6.02 -7.72
C VAL A 612 -4.14 5.45 -8.40
N TYR A 613 -4.94 4.71 -7.67
CA TYR A 613 -6.17 4.08 -8.15
C TYR A 613 -7.39 4.85 -7.63
N THR A 614 -8.28 5.28 -8.52
CA THR A 614 -9.47 6.08 -8.22
C THR A 614 -10.69 5.70 -9.08
N PRO A 615 -11.93 6.06 -8.68
CA PRO A 615 -13.14 5.77 -9.46
C PRO A 615 -13.36 6.74 -10.63
N SER A 616 -12.70 7.90 -10.60
CA SER A 616 -12.75 8.92 -11.66
C SER A 616 -11.33 9.46 -11.96
N PRO A 617 -11.12 10.10 -13.13
CA PRO A 617 -9.83 10.68 -13.52
C PRO A 617 -9.33 11.73 -12.52
N LEU A 618 -8.05 11.62 -12.14
CA LEU A 618 -7.38 12.68 -11.39
C LEU A 618 -7.20 13.93 -12.25
N ARG A 619 -7.20 15.10 -11.59
CA ARG A 619 -7.10 16.41 -12.25
C ARG A 619 -5.92 17.20 -11.70
N GLU A 620 -5.39 18.11 -12.51
CA GLU A 620 -4.45 19.16 -12.09
C GLU A 620 -3.18 18.63 -11.41
N ILE A 621 -2.72 17.45 -11.85
CA ILE A 621 -1.52 16.78 -11.35
C ILE A 621 -0.28 17.64 -11.63
N ARG A 622 0.44 18.03 -10.58
CA ARG A 622 1.70 18.80 -10.67
C ARG A 622 2.59 18.58 -9.43
N GLU A 623 3.89 18.77 -9.59
CA GLU A 623 4.82 18.81 -8.46
C GLU A 623 4.63 20.11 -7.65
N LEU A 624 4.77 20.04 -6.32
CA LEU A 624 4.90 21.20 -5.44
C LEU A 624 6.39 21.45 -5.17
N GLY A 625 7.01 22.32 -5.99
CA GLY A 625 8.44 22.60 -5.97
C GLY A 625 8.93 23.28 -4.68
N ARG A 626 10.25 23.42 -4.55
CA ARG A 626 10.92 23.92 -3.32
C ARG A 626 10.63 25.40 -3.01
N GLU A 627 10.02 26.12 -3.94
CA GLU A 627 9.52 27.50 -3.76
C GLU A 627 8.34 27.61 -2.79
N TYR A 628 7.61 26.52 -2.56
CA TYR A 628 6.50 26.48 -1.61
C TYR A 628 6.97 26.40 -0.15
N ALA A 629 6.60 27.40 0.65
CA ALA A 629 6.64 27.34 2.11
C ALA A 629 5.55 26.38 2.60
N MET A 630 5.96 25.18 3.02
CA MET A 630 5.06 24.14 3.50
C MET A 630 4.74 24.32 4.98
N MET A 631 3.49 24.03 5.35
CA MET A 631 3.04 23.98 6.75
C MET A 631 2.24 22.69 6.97
N GLU A 632 2.65 21.91 7.97
CA GLU A 632 2.09 20.58 8.25
C GLU A 632 1.13 20.64 9.45
N SER A 633 -0.14 20.35 9.21
CA SER A 633 -1.18 20.15 10.21
C SER A 633 -1.34 18.67 10.51
N LYS A 634 -1.68 18.34 11.76
CA LYS A 634 -2.32 17.07 12.09
C LYS A 634 -3.79 17.10 11.68
N GLN A 635 -4.36 15.93 11.44
CA GLN A 635 -5.80 15.78 11.24
C GLN A 635 -6.56 16.20 12.50
N PHE A 636 -7.52 17.12 12.36
CA PHE A 636 -8.30 17.62 13.50
C PHE A 636 -9.38 16.62 13.92
N GLU A 637 -9.38 16.26 15.21
CA GLU A 637 -10.40 15.41 15.83
C GLU A 637 -11.37 16.27 16.67
N VAL A 638 -12.68 16.12 16.44
CA VAL A 638 -13.70 16.83 17.23
C VAL A 638 -13.66 16.35 18.69
N PRO A 639 -13.53 17.25 19.69
CA PRO A 639 -13.38 16.84 21.09
C PRO A 639 -14.50 15.93 21.61
N ASN A 640 -14.12 14.89 22.36
CA ASN A 640 -15.03 13.89 22.90
C ASN A 640 -16.24 14.50 23.64
N GLY A 641 -17.45 14.10 23.23
CA GLY A 641 -18.71 14.61 23.77
C GLY A 641 -19.27 15.86 23.07
N VAL A 642 -18.58 16.41 22.06
CA VAL A 642 -19.07 17.55 21.28
C VAL A 642 -19.73 17.07 19.97
N ASP A 643 -21.05 16.97 19.94
CA ASP A 643 -21.82 16.64 18.73
C ASP A 643 -21.91 17.86 17.77
N HIS A 644 -20.83 18.10 17.04
CA HIS A 644 -20.68 19.17 16.06
C HIS A 644 -19.81 18.70 14.87
N LYS A 645 -20.42 18.34 13.74
CA LYS A 645 -19.68 18.18 12.47
C LYS A 645 -19.10 19.53 12.03
N ILE A 646 -17.82 19.56 11.66
CA ILE A 646 -17.19 20.70 10.98
C ILE A 646 -17.84 20.88 9.60
N THR A 647 -18.28 22.11 9.31
CA THR A 647 -18.98 22.48 8.06
C THR A 647 -18.40 23.73 7.39
N PHE A 648 -17.28 24.23 7.93
CA PHE A 648 -16.53 25.37 7.44
C PHE A 648 -15.05 25.12 7.74
N THR A 649 -14.18 25.35 6.78
CA THR A 649 -12.72 25.31 6.95
C THR A 649 -12.13 26.31 5.96
N GLU A 650 -11.38 27.28 6.47
CA GLU A 650 -10.72 28.32 5.69
C GLU A 650 -9.28 28.49 6.15
N THR A 651 -8.40 28.88 5.24
CA THR A 651 -6.95 29.00 5.49
C THR A 651 -6.46 30.40 5.14
N ILE A 652 -6.12 31.17 6.17
CA ILE A 652 -5.56 32.53 6.03
C ILE A 652 -4.04 32.41 6.01
N PHE A 653 -3.38 33.05 5.03
CA PHE A 653 -1.92 33.10 4.93
C PHE A 653 -1.37 34.48 5.32
N GLY A 654 -0.16 34.51 5.88
CA GLY A 654 0.48 35.75 6.29
C GLY A 654 1.97 35.61 6.59
N SER A 655 2.53 36.65 7.20
CA SER A 655 3.91 36.68 7.68
C SER A 655 4.08 37.76 8.75
N TRP A 656 4.82 37.47 9.82
CA TRP A 656 5.40 38.50 10.67
C TRP A 656 6.61 39.12 9.96
N ARG A 657 6.74 40.45 10.01
CA ARG A 657 7.77 41.26 9.34
C ARG A 657 8.31 42.35 10.26
N THR A 658 9.63 42.53 10.28
CA THR A 658 10.31 43.49 11.15
C THR A 658 9.88 44.92 10.83
N GLY A 659 9.55 45.70 11.87
CA GLY A 659 9.16 47.11 11.72
C GLY A 659 7.78 47.34 11.07
N TYR A 660 6.97 46.29 10.93
CA TYR A 660 5.64 46.34 10.32
C TYR A 660 4.60 45.71 11.26
N ASN A 661 4.61 44.38 11.39
CA ASN A 661 3.65 43.62 12.19
C ASN A 661 4.30 42.53 13.09
N ALA A 662 5.63 42.41 13.13
CA ALA A 662 6.32 41.55 14.09
C ALA A 662 6.30 42.18 15.50
N GLY A 663 5.13 42.17 16.15
CA GLY A 663 4.89 42.87 17.42
C GLY A 663 5.47 42.18 18.65
N GLY A 664 5.73 40.87 18.57
CA GLY A 664 6.17 40.02 19.69
C GLY A 664 5.07 39.76 20.72
N GLN A 665 5.37 39.03 21.80
CA GLN A 665 4.40 38.73 22.86
C GLN A 665 4.04 39.97 23.70
N VAL A 666 3.07 39.83 24.63
CA VAL A 666 2.56 40.91 25.50
C VAL A 666 3.62 41.69 26.30
N SER A 667 4.81 41.14 26.56
CA SER A 667 5.91 41.87 27.20
C SER A 667 6.43 43.04 26.35
N ASN A 668 6.29 42.96 25.03
CA ASN A 668 6.66 44.00 24.06
C ASN A 668 5.55 45.06 23.95
N ARG A 669 5.30 45.78 25.06
CA ARG A 669 4.09 46.62 25.25
C ARG A 669 3.77 47.53 24.08
N ASP A 670 4.76 48.26 23.58
CA ASP A 670 4.54 49.34 22.62
C ASP A 670 4.29 48.81 21.18
N THR A 671 4.54 47.53 20.94
CA THR A 671 4.40 46.87 19.63
C THR A 671 3.35 45.76 19.61
N PHE A 672 2.85 45.29 20.75
CA PHE A 672 1.95 44.13 20.84
C PHE A 672 0.69 44.23 19.96
N ALA A 673 0.10 45.42 19.82
CA ALA A 673 -1.10 45.63 18.99
C ALA A 673 -0.84 45.63 17.47
N SER A 674 0.43 45.69 17.02
CA SER A 674 0.81 45.60 15.60
C SER A 674 0.82 44.16 15.06
N ASN A 675 0.73 43.16 15.94
CA ASN A 675 0.71 41.76 15.55
C ASN A 675 -0.44 41.44 14.55
N PRO A 676 -0.25 40.49 13.61
CA PRO A 676 -1.31 39.99 12.76
C PRO A 676 -2.56 39.60 13.57
N GLN A 677 -3.71 40.00 13.06
CA GLN A 677 -4.99 39.81 13.71
C GLN A 677 -6.01 39.29 12.69
N VAL A 678 -6.92 38.43 13.15
CA VAL A 678 -8.01 37.86 12.35
C VAL A 678 -9.30 38.11 13.08
N VAL A 679 -10.15 38.95 12.49
CA VAL A 679 -11.48 39.25 13.03
C VAL A 679 -12.47 38.26 12.45
N PHE A 680 -13.36 37.72 13.28
CA PHE A 680 -14.32 36.71 12.82
C PHE A 680 -15.66 36.77 13.56
N THR A 681 -16.74 36.43 12.84
CA THR A 681 -18.12 36.53 13.36
C THR A 681 -18.76 35.15 13.51
N VAL A 682 -19.11 34.77 14.74
CA VAL A 682 -19.89 33.57 15.05
C VAL A 682 -21.39 33.88 14.93
N PRO A 683 -22.14 33.26 14.00
CA PRO A 683 -23.53 33.63 13.71
C PRO A 683 -24.51 33.20 14.81
N ASN A 684 -25.58 33.98 15.00
CA ASN A 684 -26.59 33.70 16.02
C ASN A 684 -27.56 32.58 15.60
N ARG A 685 -27.15 31.33 15.79
CA ARG A 685 -28.01 30.13 15.66
C ARG A 685 -28.78 29.86 16.96
N GLY A 686 -29.67 30.79 17.33
CA GLY A 686 -30.56 30.67 18.49
C GLY A 686 -29.84 30.66 19.84
N GLY A 687 -28.72 31.39 19.97
CA GLY A 687 -27.91 31.45 21.19
C GLY A 687 -27.08 30.20 21.50
N LYS A 688 -27.15 29.12 20.71
CA LYS A 688 -26.28 27.95 20.89
C LYS A 688 -24.81 28.37 20.66
N LYS A 689 -23.90 27.89 21.52
CA LYS A 689 -22.45 28.00 21.30
C LYS A 689 -22.03 27.15 20.10
N MET A 690 -21.12 27.67 19.29
CA MET A 690 -20.54 26.96 18.14
C MET A 690 -19.14 26.46 18.48
N LEU A 691 -18.80 25.25 18.01
CA LEU A 691 -17.43 24.78 17.98
C LEU A 691 -16.67 25.56 16.91
N VAL A 692 -15.55 26.17 17.32
CA VAL A 692 -14.59 26.90 16.48
C VAL A 692 -13.19 26.46 16.91
N ASP A 693 -12.39 26.00 15.97
CA ASP A 693 -10.98 25.65 16.15
C ASP A 693 -10.10 26.56 15.31
N LEU A 694 -8.94 26.91 15.88
CA LEU A 694 -7.94 27.79 15.30
C LEU A 694 -6.58 27.11 15.39
N THR A 695 -5.98 26.74 14.24
CA THR A 695 -4.61 26.21 14.18
C THR A 695 -3.69 27.24 13.53
N LEU A 696 -2.89 27.92 14.35
CA LEU A 696 -1.79 28.77 13.88
C LEU A 696 -0.58 27.89 13.54
N MET A 697 0.00 28.04 12.36
CA MET A 697 1.18 27.27 11.92
C MET A 697 2.24 28.20 11.35
N GLN A 698 3.52 27.83 11.54
CA GLN A 698 4.66 28.50 10.94
C GLN A 698 5.32 27.65 9.85
N GLU A 699 6.02 28.29 8.91
CA GLU A 699 6.77 27.62 7.84
C GLU A 699 7.72 26.54 8.38
N HIS A 700 7.59 25.33 7.82
CA HIS A 700 8.43 24.20 8.15
C HIS A 700 9.85 24.37 7.58
N GLY A 701 10.86 23.95 8.34
CA GLY A 701 12.26 24.23 8.03
C GLY A 701 12.73 25.59 8.54
N GLY A 702 14.06 25.79 8.52
CA GLY A 702 14.71 26.92 9.17
C GLY A 702 14.54 26.92 10.69
N GLU A 703 14.85 28.05 11.32
CA GLU A 703 14.61 28.26 12.75
C GLU A 703 13.10 28.25 13.06
N GLN A 704 12.72 27.63 14.18
CA GLN A 704 11.34 27.57 14.66
C GLN A 704 11.20 28.57 15.82
N LEU A 705 10.33 29.55 15.65
CA LEU A 705 10.04 30.55 16.69
C LEU A 705 9.12 29.95 17.76
N ALA A 706 9.05 30.59 18.93
CA ALA A 706 7.86 30.43 19.76
C ALA A 706 6.71 31.21 19.12
N ILE A 707 5.57 30.56 18.92
CA ILE A 707 4.36 31.14 18.33
C ILE A 707 3.19 31.03 19.31
N GLY A 708 2.32 32.04 19.31
CA GLY A 708 1.18 32.11 20.22
C GLY A 708 -0.01 32.85 19.67
N MET A 709 -1.16 32.64 20.32
CA MET A 709 -2.44 33.17 19.91
C MET A 709 -3.34 33.44 21.12
N ARG A 710 -4.10 34.54 21.06
CA ARG A 710 -5.18 34.87 22.01
C ARG A 710 -6.41 35.39 21.27
N VAL A 711 -7.60 35.01 21.74
CA VAL A 711 -8.89 35.37 21.14
C VAL A 711 -9.66 36.33 22.05
N PHE A 712 -9.92 37.54 21.59
CA PHE A 712 -10.57 38.61 22.34
C PHE A 712 -12.03 38.82 21.88
N PRO A 713 -13.02 38.91 22.78
CA PRO A 713 -14.42 39.17 22.42
C PRO A 713 -14.66 40.67 22.14
N ILE A 714 -15.02 41.00 20.90
CA ILE A 714 -15.28 42.38 20.46
C ILE A 714 -16.64 42.84 20.99
N GLU A 715 -16.65 43.94 21.76
CA GLU A 715 -17.87 44.44 22.38
C GLU A 715 -18.78 45.18 21.38
N THR A 716 -20.10 45.09 21.58
CA THR A 716 -21.09 45.67 20.67
C THR A 716 -20.94 47.18 20.56
N GLY A 717 -20.51 47.66 19.39
CA GLY A 717 -20.27 49.08 19.12
C GLY A 717 -18.81 49.52 19.31
N TYR A 718 -17.92 48.64 19.75
CA TYR A 718 -16.49 48.86 19.65
C TYR A 718 -16.04 48.73 18.19
N ILE A 719 -15.23 49.68 17.73
CA ILE A 719 -14.58 49.67 16.41
C ILE A 719 -13.10 49.48 16.69
N LEU A 720 -12.49 48.47 16.06
CA LEU A 720 -11.05 48.28 16.11
C LEU A 720 -10.39 49.42 15.32
N SER A 721 -9.54 50.20 15.98
CA SER A 721 -8.79 51.33 15.40
C SER A 721 -7.31 50.99 15.25
N GLU A 722 -6.61 51.73 14.39
CA GLU A 722 -5.15 51.66 14.24
C GLU A 722 -4.40 52.55 15.28
N ASP A 723 -5.07 52.96 16.36
CA ASP A 723 -4.55 53.93 17.34
C ASP A 723 -4.31 53.34 18.75
N GLU A 724 -3.77 54.15 19.66
CA GLU A 724 -3.42 53.74 21.04
C GLU A 724 -4.62 53.13 21.80
N SER A 725 -5.86 53.46 21.45
CA SER A 725 -7.04 52.94 22.14
C SER A 725 -7.29 51.45 21.86
N HIS A 726 -6.79 50.91 20.75
CA HIS A 726 -6.80 49.46 20.48
C HIS A 726 -5.76 48.71 21.32
N LEU A 727 -4.59 49.31 21.53
CA LEU A 727 -3.60 48.79 22.48
C LEU A 727 -4.15 48.79 23.91
N GLU A 728 -4.77 49.88 24.36
CA GLU A 728 -5.44 49.95 25.67
C GLU A 728 -6.58 48.92 25.79
N TYR A 729 -7.38 48.73 24.74
CA TYR A 729 -8.43 47.72 24.71
C TYR A 729 -7.88 46.30 24.86
N LEU A 730 -6.88 45.89 24.07
CA LEU A 730 -6.24 44.57 24.16
C LEU A 730 -5.68 44.31 25.57
N TYR A 731 -5.04 45.30 26.19
CA TYR A 731 -4.58 45.21 27.57
C TYR A 731 -5.73 45.10 28.58
N SER A 732 -6.79 45.89 28.43
CA SER A 732 -7.97 45.85 29.32
C SER A 732 -8.72 44.51 29.27
N LYS A 733 -8.62 43.78 28.15
CA LYS A 733 -9.24 42.47 27.93
C LYS A 733 -8.25 41.30 28.10
N TYR A 734 -6.99 41.53 28.44
CA TYR A 734 -5.98 40.46 28.49
C TYR A 734 -6.28 39.39 29.55
N GLU A 735 -6.84 39.79 30.70
CA GLU A 735 -7.34 38.86 31.74
C GLU A 735 -8.76 38.32 31.46
N ASN A 736 -9.40 38.75 30.36
CA ASN A 736 -10.80 38.47 30.02
C ASN A 736 -10.95 38.00 28.55
N CYS A 737 -9.91 37.39 27.98
CA CYS A 737 -9.96 36.76 26.67
C CYS A 737 -10.70 35.40 26.72
N MET A 738 -11.02 34.85 25.57
CA MET A 738 -11.79 33.61 25.47
C MET A 738 -10.97 32.42 25.94
N THR A 739 -11.51 31.63 26.86
CA THR A 739 -10.92 30.38 27.32
C THR A 739 -11.21 29.24 26.33
N SER A 740 -10.19 28.44 26.01
CA SER A 740 -10.30 27.21 25.22
C SER A 740 -11.10 26.13 25.96
N MET A 741 -11.48 25.07 25.25
CA MET A 741 -12.09 23.88 25.84
C MET A 741 -11.18 23.17 26.86
N ASN A 742 -9.87 23.38 26.79
CA ASN A 742 -8.88 22.82 27.72
C ASN A 742 -8.69 23.68 28.99
N GLY A 743 -9.31 24.87 29.07
CA GLY A 743 -9.18 25.80 30.19
C GLY A 743 -8.08 26.85 30.04
N GLU A 744 -7.48 26.97 28.85
CA GLU A 744 -6.36 27.88 28.55
C GLU A 744 -6.87 29.19 27.95
N ASP A 745 -6.34 30.34 28.39
CA ASP A 745 -6.74 31.68 27.93
C ASP A 745 -5.88 32.20 26.74
N GLY A 746 -4.85 31.45 26.37
CA GLY A 746 -4.00 31.66 25.20
C GLY A 746 -3.00 30.52 25.04
N VAL A 747 -2.62 30.19 23.81
CA VAL A 747 -1.56 29.22 23.51
C VAL A 747 -0.25 29.95 23.25
N PHE A 748 0.88 29.40 23.69
CA PHE A 748 2.22 29.88 23.36
C PHE A 748 3.22 28.71 23.44
N VAL A 749 3.82 28.33 22.29
CA VAL A 749 4.60 27.10 22.16
C VAL A 749 5.82 27.27 21.25
N MET A 750 6.92 26.59 21.61
CA MET A 750 8.03 26.32 20.69
C MET A 750 7.65 25.12 19.82
N GLY A 751 7.24 25.35 18.57
CA GLY A 751 6.85 24.27 17.65
C GLY A 751 6.20 24.76 16.36
N SER A 752 5.99 23.86 15.41
CA SER A 752 5.45 24.17 14.09
C SER A 752 4.00 24.65 14.09
N SER A 753 3.22 24.32 15.12
CA SER A 753 1.78 24.56 15.23
C SER A 753 1.34 24.90 16.66
N ALA A 754 0.41 25.83 16.79
CA ALA A 754 -0.28 26.21 18.02
C ALA A 754 -1.80 26.18 17.80
N GLU A 755 -2.52 25.35 18.58
CA GLU A 755 -3.93 25.01 18.36
C GLU A 755 -4.80 25.50 19.52
N MET A 756 -5.98 26.05 19.25
CA MET A 756 -6.97 26.40 20.27
C MET A 756 -8.40 26.13 19.81
N THR A 757 -9.04 25.15 20.46
CA THR A 757 -10.44 24.79 20.25
C THR A 757 -11.36 25.47 21.27
N PHE A 758 -12.47 26.07 20.81
CA PHE A 758 -13.39 26.87 21.61
C PHE A 758 -14.86 26.48 21.40
N LEU A 759 -15.69 26.72 22.44
CA LEU A 759 -17.15 26.77 22.33
C LEU A 759 -17.64 28.21 22.53
N LEU A 760 -17.63 28.97 21.43
CA LEU A 760 -17.92 30.40 21.41
C LEU A 760 -19.42 30.69 21.29
N PRO A 761 -19.99 31.61 22.10
CA PRO A 761 -21.34 32.12 21.84
C PRO A 761 -21.37 33.00 20.57
N PRO A 762 -22.55 33.31 20.02
CA PRO A 762 -22.68 34.27 18.92
C PRO A 762 -22.08 35.64 19.27
N GLY A 763 -21.28 36.21 18.37
CA GLY A 763 -20.53 37.44 18.61
C GLY A 763 -19.41 37.66 17.59
N ARG A 764 -18.71 38.80 17.71
CA ARG A 764 -17.48 39.10 16.94
C ARG A 764 -16.25 38.90 17.83
N TYR A 765 -15.19 38.37 17.26
CA TYR A 765 -13.95 38.02 17.95
C TYR A 765 -12.73 38.50 17.17
N ASN A 766 -11.61 38.70 17.86
CA ASN A 766 -10.31 39.03 17.28
C ASN A 766 -9.27 38.01 17.76
N ALA A 767 -8.71 37.21 16.86
CA ALA A 767 -7.57 36.34 17.14
C ALA A 767 -6.26 37.08 16.81
N LEU A 768 -5.48 37.42 17.83
CA LEU A 768 -4.16 38.04 17.70
C LEU A 768 -3.08 36.96 17.68
N LEU A 769 -2.21 36.99 16.68
CA LEU A 769 -1.18 35.98 16.37
C LEU A 769 0.22 36.58 16.57
N HIS A 770 1.04 36.03 17.46
CA HIS A 770 2.32 36.65 17.85
C HIS A 770 3.47 35.64 17.97
N THR A 771 4.70 36.16 18.01
CA THR A 771 5.93 35.41 18.32
C THR A 771 6.45 35.75 19.73
N ASP A 772 7.67 35.39 20.12
CA ASP A 772 8.25 35.72 21.45
C ASP A 772 8.74 37.18 21.49
N GLY A 773 9.62 37.53 20.54
CA GLY A 773 10.29 38.82 20.44
C GLY A 773 9.68 39.73 19.38
N ALA A 774 9.71 41.04 19.63
CA ALA A 774 9.41 42.02 18.59
C ALA A 774 10.48 42.01 17.50
N GLY A 775 10.05 42.05 16.24
CA GLY A 775 10.93 42.07 15.06
C GLY A 775 11.27 40.71 14.44
N GLU A 776 10.79 39.60 14.99
CA GLU A 776 11.01 38.25 14.42
C GLU A 776 10.22 38.05 13.10
N GLU A 777 10.85 37.45 12.08
CA GLU A 777 10.23 37.24 10.77
C GLU A 777 10.00 35.75 10.47
N LYS A 778 8.76 35.41 10.10
CA LYS A 778 8.37 34.05 9.71
C LYS A 778 7.06 34.09 8.91
N ALA A 779 6.93 33.24 7.89
CA ALA A 779 5.65 33.01 7.21
C ALA A 779 4.74 32.12 8.07
N PHE A 780 3.44 32.41 8.08
CA PHE A 780 2.45 31.70 8.88
C PHE A 780 1.15 31.45 8.13
N SER A 781 0.37 30.50 8.63
CA SER A 781 -1.04 30.34 8.27
C SER A 781 -1.90 30.21 9.53
N LEU A 782 -3.16 30.60 9.42
CA LEU A 782 -4.20 30.29 10.40
C LEU A 782 -5.29 29.49 9.70
N VAL A 783 -5.42 28.21 10.06
CA VAL A 783 -6.58 27.39 9.68
C VAL A 783 -7.70 27.64 10.67
N VAL A 784 -8.87 27.99 10.15
CA VAL A 784 -10.11 28.22 10.92
C VAL A 784 -11.09 27.11 10.59
N ARG A 785 -11.29 26.14 11.48
CA ARG A 785 -12.32 25.09 11.35
C ARG A 785 -13.53 25.46 12.20
N ALA A 786 -14.75 25.30 11.66
CA ALA A 786 -15.94 25.60 12.44
C ALA A 786 -17.14 24.71 12.12
N SER A 787 -18.01 24.56 13.13
CA SER A 787 -19.28 23.83 13.04
C SER A 787 -20.43 24.63 12.41
N CYS A 788 -20.13 25.82 11.90
CA CYS A 788 -20.98 26.64 11.05
C CYS A 788 -20.09 27.53 10.16
N HIS A 789 -20.65 28.09 9.08
CA HIS A 789 -20.02 29.22 8.40
C HIS A 789 -19.68 30.34 9.39
N ILE A 790 -18.51 30.94 9.24
CA ILE A 790 -18.03 32.08 10.00
C ILE A 790 -17.59 33.14 9.01
N ASP A 791 -17.99 34.38 9.24
CA ASP A 791 -17.59 35.48 8.37
C ASP A 791 -16.21 35.98 8.84
N LEU A 792 -15.21 35.84 7.97
CA LEU A 792 -13.81 36.21 8.23
C LEU A 792 -13.51 37.62 7.71
N GLU A 793 -12.93 38.45 8.55
CA GLU A 793 -12.52 39.81 8.28
C GLU A 793 -10.99 39.92 8.49
N PRO A 794 -10.19 40.09 7.42
CA PRO A 794 -8.75 40.31 7.56
C PRO A 794 -8.50 41.62 8.32
N PHE A 795 -7.75 41.58 9.43
CA PHE A 795 -7.35 42.81 10.09
C PHE A 795 -6.19 43.44 9.31
N HIS A 796 -6.47 44.53 8.61
CA HIS A 796 -5.42 45.35 8.02
C HIS A 796 -4.65 46.07 9.13
N VAL A 797 -3.41 45.66 9.33
CA VAL A 797 -2.34 46.56 9.77
C VAL A 797 -1.72 47.10 8.48
N GLN A 798 -1.70 48.43 8.31
CA GLN A 798 -1.32 49.12 7.07
C GLN A 798 0.16 48.97 6.69
#